data_AF-A0A5A7VX22-F1
#
_entry.id   AF-A0A5A7VX22-F1
#
_cell.length_a   1.000
_cell.length_b   1.000
_cell.length_c   1.000
_cell.angle_alpha   90.00
_cell.angle_beta   90.00
_cell.angle_gamma   90.00
#
_symmetry.space_group_name_H-M   'P 1'
#
loop_
_entity.id
_entity.type
_entity.pdbx_description
1 polymer ?
#
loop_
_entity_poly.entity_id
_entity_poly.type
_entity_poly.pdbx_seq_one_letter_code
_entity_poly.pdbx_strand_id
1 'polypeptide(L)'
;MALKMANERLRGTRIDWRALLPLAGGTLLLLLGLFCAWQTWLIADEDHANQQVHAARDEAAKVLAAQLASQRSEIEKVLGKVDPATLMSDPAGSAANLRRQLPQASKLELYSGDLKEVLRANYREFGYAKAAQLMEAQSDDGVPLVQSVSYGNGDRRLSLVIPLGSVQQVQAWAWIELPFAPLQQRFESISPAGGRLVLRQGDDGGSTQLVSHGAGSAQAEATGKPVAGSVFSVVAGLPGAFIILPRSSLLGALLSLLTLGGGVYLLWLRLRRARGFESESWESPLPTQTETPMPSAEPVAALPRTKPMPPPVATPAAPAPPAIKVDASIFRAYDVRGVVGKTLNADVARLLGQSIGTLMAEKGLREIVVGRDGRLSGPELAAALAEGLRAAGIDVIDVGAVPTPVVYYAAFRFNTGCGVAVTGSHNPPDYNGFKIVVGGETLSEGAIQDLYRRIAGGELASDGKGSLRQVDVAPDYMEKIVSDVLAERRLKIVVDCGNGIPGELAPQVLEGVGCEVVPLYCDVDGTFPNHHPDPSDPKNLEDLILAVRQTGADLGMAFDGDGDRLGVVTRSGEIVYPDRLLMLFARDVLSRQPGATIIYDVKCSNHLKSQILDAGGSPLMWRTGHSLIKAKMRETAAELAGEMSGHFFFKERWYGFDDGIYAAARLLEILAGDLHGRTPEEIFATLPKSVSTPELKIELAEGEHYQFMDKFRQQADFGDATLITIDGVRADWPDGWGLVRASNTTPVLVLRFEADNAVALKRIQQDFRKQLLAVDSTLKMPF
;
A
#
# COMPACT_ATOMS: atom_id res chain seq x y z
N MET A 1 -11.54 -68.26 21.20
CA MET A 1 -12.40 -69.02 20.25
C MET A 1 -13.12 -68.07 19.27
N ALA A 2 -13.61 -66.89 19.70
CA ALA A 2 -14.18 -65.86 18.81
C ALA A 2 -13.21 -65.28 17.75
N LEU A 3 -11.92 -65.09 18.06
CA LEU A 3 -10.91 -64.66 17.08
C LEU A 3 -10.58 -65.72 16.01
N LYS A 4 -10.83 -67.00 16.28
CA LYS A 4 -10.56 -68.09 15.32
C LYS A 4 -11.67 -68.24 14.29
N MET A 5 -12.92 -67.98 14.68
CA MET A 5 -14.07 -67.98 13.76
C MET A 5 -14.21 -66.67 12.96
N ALA A 6 -13.73 -65.54 13.48
CA ALA A 6 -13.69 -64.26 12.75
C ALA A 6 -12.70 -64.30 11.56
N ASN A 7 -11.56 -64.97 11.74
CA ASN A 7 -10.59 -65.20 10.65
C ASN A 7 -11.06 -66.21 9.60
N GLU A 8 -12.05 -67.07 9.91
CA GLU A 8 -12.63 -68.00 8.94
C GLU A 8 -13.79 -67.39 8.13
N ARG A 9 -14.52 -66.40 8.66
CA ARG A 9 -15.60 -65.72 7.91
C ARG A 9 -15.14 -64.59 6.96
N LEU A 10 -13.98 -63.97 7.19
CA LEU A 10 -13.38 -63.01 6.25
C LEU A 10 -12.77 -63.68 5.00
N ARG A 11 -12.74 -65.02 4.93
CA ARG A 11 -12.30 -65.77 3.75
C ARG A 11 -13.40 -66.05 2.71
N GLY A 12 -14.65 -65.60 2.94
CA GLY A 12 -15.81 -66.01 2.15
C GLY A 12 -16.32 -65.05 1.06
N THR A 13 -16.12 -63.73 1.16
CA THR A 13 -16.61 -62.78 0.15
C THR A 13 -15.53 -62.47 -0.88
N ARG A 14 -15.37 -63.35 -1.86
CA ARG A 14 -14.72 -62.96 -3.12
C ARG A 14 -15.61 -61.92 -3.79
N ILE A 15 -15.29 -60.64 -3.60
CA ILE A 15 -15.84 -59.54 -4.42
C ILE A 15 -15.61 -59.94 -5.88
N ASP A 16 -16.70 -60.14 -6.63
CA ASP A 16 -16.59 -60.46 -8.05
C ASP A 16 -16.24 -59.19 -8.82
N TRP A 17 -14.95 -58.88 -8.80
CA TRP A 17 -14.36 -57.76 -9.53
C TRP A 17 -14.67 -57.86 -11.03
N ARG A 18 -14.96 -59.05 -11.58
CA ARG A 18 -15.31 -59.21 -13.00
C ARG A 18 -16.72 -58.70 -13.33
N ALA A 19 -17.62 -58.67 -12.35
CA ALA A 19 -18.97 -58.11 -12.50
C ALA A 19 -19.06 -56.63 -12.07
N LEU A 20 -18.20 -56.21 -11.13
CA LEU A 20 -18.17 -54.84 -10.60
C LEU A 20 -17.30 -53.89 -11.42
N LEU A 21 -16.18 -54.32 -11.99
CA LEU A 21 -15.33 -53.45 -12.82
C LEU A 21 -16.04 -52.89 -14.05
N PRO A 22 -16.84 -53.66 -14.81
CA PRO A 22 -17.60 -53.11 -15.94
C PRO A 22 -18.75 -52.19 -15.49
N LEU A 23 -19.32 -52.40 -14.28
CA LEU A 23 -20.32 -51.49 -13.72
C LEU A 23 -19.69 -50.16 -13.33
N ALA A 24 -18.64 -50.23 -12.51
CA ALA A 24 -17.95 -49.05 -12.01
C ALA A 24 -17.37 -48.26 -13.17
N GLY A 25 -16.67 -48.93 -14.11
CA GLY A 25 -16.13 -48.30 -15.30
C GLY A 25 -17.21 -47.73 -16.23
N GLY A 26 -18.30 -48.47 -16.47
CA GLY A 26 -19.40 -48.01 -17.30
C GLY A 26 -20.16 -46.81 -16.72
N THR A 27 -20.47 -46.86 -15.42
CA THR A 27 -21.10 -45.74 -14.69
C THR A 27 -20.18 -44.52 -14.63
N LEU A 28 -18.89 -44.71 -14.36
CA LEU A 28 -17.91 -43.63 -14.33
C LEU A 28 -17.79 -42.94 -15.70
N LEU A 29 -17.76 -43.72 -16.79
CA LEU A 29 -17.73 -43.18 -18.15
C LEU A 29 -19.03 -42.44 -18.54
N LEU A 30 -20.20 -42.92 -18.08
CA LEU A 30 -21.46 -42.20 -18.28
C LEU A 30 -21.50 -40.87 -17.51
N LEU A 31 -21.07 -40.87 -16.25
CA LEU A 31 -20.97 -39.64 -15.44
C LEU A 31 -19.97 -38.66 -16.05
N LEU A 32 -18.82 -39.17 -16.53
CA LEU A 32 -17.83 -38.38 -17.24
C LEU A 32 -18.40 -37.82 -18.55
N GLY A 33 -19.20 -38.58 -19.28
CA GLY A 33 -19.84 -38.12 -20.51
C GLY A 33 -20.93 -37.09 -20.30
N LEU A 34 -21.76 -37.24 -19.27
CA LEU A 34 -22.72 -36.21 -18.86
C LEU A 34 -22.00 -34.94 -18.38
N PHE A 35 -20.90 -35.09 -17.63
CA PHE A 35 -20.04 -33.98 -17.24
C PHE A 35 -19.46 -33.27 -18.47
N CYS A 36 -18.91 -34.00 -19.44
CA CYS A 36 -18.41 -33.42 -20.70
C CYS A 36 -19.50 -32.73 -21.50
N ALA A 37 -20.72 -33.28 -21.57
CA ALA A 37 -21.87 -32.67 -22.23
C ALA A 37 -22.26 -31.34 -21.57
N TRP A 38 -22.34 -31.33 -20.24
CA TRP A 38 -22.62 -30.12 -19.46
C TRP A 38 -21.54 -29.05 -19.63
N GLN A 39 -20.27 -29.45 -19.61
CA GLN A 39 -19.13 -28.56 -19.88
C GLN A 39 -19.13 -28.00 -21.31
N THR A 40 -19.54 -28.81 -22.29
CA THR A 40 -19.70 -28.37 -23.69
C THR A 40 -20.82 -27.34 -23.84
N TRP A 41 -21.94 -27.54 -23.14
CA TRP A 41 -23.03 -26.57 -23.08
C TRP A 41 -22.57 -25.27 -22.41
N LEU A 42 -21.85 -25.36 -21.29
CA LEU A 42 -21.28 -24.19 -20.61
C LEU A 42 -20.32 -23.40 -21.50
N ILE A 43 -19.48 -24.06 -22.31
CA ILE A 43 -18.61 -23.38 -23.29
C ILE A 43 -19.44 -22.61 -24.32
N ALA A 44 -20.48 -23.23 -24.87
CA ALA A 44 -21.33 -22.59 -25.89
C ALA A 44 -22.17 -21.42 -25.35
N ASP A 45 -22.61 -21.53 -24.08
CA ASP A 45 -23.33 -20.49 -23.35
C ASP A 45 -22.40 -19.31 -22.99
N GLU A 46 -21.18 -19.60 -22.51
CA GLU A 46 -20.15 -18.58 -22.25
C GLU A 46 -19.80 -17.79 -23.52
N ASP A 47 -19.64 -18.47 -24.67
CA ASP A 47 -19.36 -17.80 -25.94
C ASP A 47 -20.50 -16.83 -26.36
N HIS A 48 -21.76 -17.24 -26.20
CA HIS A 48 -22.90 -16.36 -26.48
C HIS A 48 -22.97 -15.18 -25.52
N ALA A 49 -22.77 -15.43 -24.23
CA ALA A 49 -22.76 -14.37 -23.22
C ALA A 49 -21.63 -13.36 -23.50
N ASN A 50 -20.43 -13.84 -23.83
CA ASN A 50 -19.30 -12.98 -24.18
C ASN A 50 -19.60 -12.09 -25.38
N GLN A 51 -20.19 -12.65 -26.45
CA GLN A 51 -20.58 -11.88 -27.63
C GLN A 51 -21.59 -10.77 -27.30
N GLN A 52 -22.55 -11.03 -26.41
CA GLN A 52 -23.52 -10.02 -26.00
C GLN A 52 -22.89 -8.88 -25.21
N VAL A 53 -21.92 -9.18 -24.34
CA VAL A 53 -21.17 -8.16 -23.58
C VAL A 53 -20.30 -7.33 -24.51
N HIS A 54 -19.64 -7.93 -25.51
CA HIS A 54 -18.89 -7.18 -26.51
C HIS A 54 -19.79 -6.28 -27.37
N ALA A 55 -20.96 -6.76 -27.78
CA ALA A 55 -21.93 -5.94 -28.47
C ALA A 55 -22.38 -4.75 -27.62
N ALA A 56 -22.59 -4.96 -26.31
CA ALA A 56 -22.93 -3.89 -25.37
C ALA A 56 -21.77 -2.88 -25.20
N ARG A 57 -20.51 -3.34 -25.16
CA ARG A 57 -19.30 -2.49 -25.14
C ARG A 57 -19.23 -1.61 -26.38
N ASP A 58 -19.43 -2.19 -27.55
CA ASP A 58 -19.34 -1.48 -28.82
C ASP A 58 -20.48 -0.46 -28.98
N GLU A 59 -21.69 -0.81 -28.56
CA GLU A 59 -22.82 0.12 -28.50
C GLU A 59 -22.55 1.24 -27.49
N ALA A 60 -22.00 0.94 -26.32
CA ALA A 60 -21.62 1.94 -25.34
C ALA A 60 -20.60 2.93 -25.89
N ALA A 61 -19.54 2.44 -26.54
CA ALA A 61 -18.54 3.32 -27.13
C ALA A 61 -19.14 4.24 -28.20
N LYS A 62 -20.03 3.71 -29.05
CA LYS A 62 -20.73 4.46 -30.08
C LYS A 62 -21.67 5.52 -29.51
N VAL A 63 -22.46 5.16 -28.51
CA VAL A 63 -23.44 6.05 -27.88
C VAL A 63 -22.74 7.20 -27.13
N LEU A 64 -21.66 6.90 -26.40
CA LEU A 64 -20.89 7.92 -25.71
C LEU A 64 -20.19 8.86 -26.70
N ALA A 65 -19.63 8.34 -27.79
CA ALA A 65 -19.03 9.15 -28.84
C ALA A 65 -20.06 10.11 -29.48
N ALA A 66 -21.27 9.62 -29.76
CA ALA A 66 -22.35 10.45 -30.29
C ALA A 66 -22.78 11.56 -29.32
N GLN A 67 -22.83 11.27 -28.02
CA GLN A 67 -23.16 12.26 -27.00
C GLN A 67 -22.09 13.35 -26.88
N LEU A 68 -20.82 12.96 -26.83
CA LEU A 68 -19.69 13.90 -26.78
C LEU A 68 -19.64 14.78 -28.04
N ALA A 69 -19.85 14.18 -29.22
CA ALA A 69 -19.93 14.93 -30.48
C ALA A 69 -21.10 15.92 -30.50
N SER A 70 -22.27 15.53 -29.97
CA SER A 70 -23.43 16.43 -29.86
C SER A 70 -23.15 17.62 -28.93
N GLN A 71 -22.62 17.37 -27.73
CA GLN A 71 -22.27 18.41 -26.76
C GLN A 71 -21.23 19.38 -27.34
N ARG A 72 -20.21 18.83 -28.01
CA ARG A 72 -19.19 19.61 -28.69
C ARG A 72 -19.77 20.48 -29.80
N SER A 73 -20.63 19.93 -30.66
CA SER A 73 -21.23 20.67 -31.77
C SER A 73 -22.13 21.83 -31.28
N GLU A 74 -22.84 21.66 -30.16
CA GLU A 74 -23.62 22.73 -29.55
C GLU A 74 -22.73 23.88 -29.06
N ILE A 75 -21.61 23.56 -28.42
CA ILE A 75 -20.63 24.54 -27.95
C ILE A 75 -20.00 25.27 -29.14
N GLU A 76 -19.55 24.54 -30.15
CA GLU A 76 -18.95 25.10 -31.37
C GLU A 76 -19.92 26.04 -32.11
N LYS A 77 -21.23 25.73 -32.14
CA LYS A 77 -22.26 26.62 -32.75
C LYS A 77 -22.43 27.94 -32.02
N VAL A 78 -22.24 27.97 -30.70
CA VAL A 78 -22.31 29.21 -29.90
C VAL A 78 -21.02 30.00 -30.07
N LEU A 79 -19.87 29.33 -29.94
CA LEU A 79 -18.56 29.96 -30.05
C LEU A 79 -18.28 30.51 -31.47
N GLY A 80 -18.74 29.84 -32.52
CA GLY A 80 -18.56 30.27 -33.91
C GLY A 80 -19.32 31.52 -34.33
N LYS A 81 -20.19 32.07 -33.48
CA LYS A 81 -20.92 33.33 -33.72
C LYS A 81 -20.18 34.57 -33.22
N VAL A 82 -19.04 34.38 -32.56
CA VAL A 82 -18.32 35.46 -31.88
C VAL A 82 -16.96 35.68 -32.54
N ASP A 83 -16.59 36.96 -32.68
CA ASP A 83 -15.31 37.35 -33.26
C ASP A 83 -14.17 37.16 -32.23
N PRO A 84 -13.19 36.25 -32.48
CA PRO A 84 -12.09 35.97 -31.55
C PRO A 84 -11.28 37.21 -31.16
N ALA A 85 -11.15 38.20 -32.06
CA ALA A 85 -10.39 39.42 -31.80
C ALA A 85 -11.05 40.30 -30.73
N THR A 86 -12.38 40.29 -30.65
CA THR A 86 -13.13 41.06 -29.64
C THR A 86 -13.16 40.35 -28.28
N LEU A 87 -13.15 39.01 -28.27
CA LEU A 87 -13.13 38.19 -27.06
C LEU A 87 -11.88 38.41 -26.20
N MET A 88 -10.71 38.57 -26.83
CA MET A 88 -9.44 38.69 -26.10
C MET A 88 -9.19 40.09 -25.52
N SER A 89 -10.05 41.08 -25.83
CA SER A 89 -9.96 42.43 -25.24
C SER A 89 -10.43 42.49 -23.77
N ASP A 90 -11.40 41.64 -23.42
CA ASP A 90 -11.85 41.37 -22.05
C ASP A 90 -12.21 39.87 -21.94
N PRO A 91 -11.21 38.98 -21.74
CA PRO A 91 -11.42 37.54 -21.72
C PRO A 91 -12.39 37.10 -20.62
N ALA A 92 -12.34 37.72 -19.45
CA ALA A 92 -13.17 37.36 -18.30
C ALA A 92 -14.64 37.76 -18.50
N GLY A 93 -14.90 39.00 -18.93
CA GLY A 93 -16.26 39.46 -19.23
C GLY A 93 -16.87 38.72 -20.43
N SER A 94 -16.06 38.44 -21.44
CA SER A 94 -16.46 37.67 -22.61
C SER A 94 -16.80 36.22 -22.26
N ALA A 95 -15.97 35.57 -21.45
CA ALA A 95 -16.23 34.22 -20.95
C ALA A 95 -17.55 34.15 -20.15
N ALA A 96 -17.79 35.15 -19.29
CA ALA A 96 -19.02 35.23 -18.51
C ALA A 96 -20.28 35.42 -19.40
N ASN A 97 -20.18 36.16 -20.51
CA ASN A 97 -21.28 36.29 -21.48
C ASN A 97 -21.52 34.98 -22.24
N LEU A 98 -20.46 34.35 -22.75
CA LEU A 98 -20.54 33.06 -23.43
C LEU A 98 -21.15 31.96 -22.55
N ARG A 99 -20.77 31.91 -21.27
CA ARG A 99 -21.35 30.99 -20.29
C ARG A 99 -22.86 31.17 -20.15
N ARG A 100 -23.41 32.39 -20.23
CA ARG A 100 -24.89 32.60 -20.16
C ARG A 100 -25.62 31.98 -21.36
N GLN A 101 -24.94 31.86 -22.49
CA GLN A 101 -25.47 31.21 -23.70
C GLN A 101 -25.25 29.69 -23.71
N LEU A 102 -24.41 29.18 -22.80
CA LEU A 102 -24.12 27.77 -22.58
C LEU A 102 -24.49 27.36 -21.14
N PRO A 103 -25.80 27.28 -20.80
CA PRO A 103 -26.24 26.97 -19.44
C PRO A 103 -25.76 25.60 -18.93
N GLN A 104 -25.40 24.68 -19.83
CA GLN A 104 -24.80 23.39 -19.53
C GLN A 104 -23.33 23.45 -19.08
N ALA A 105 -22.64 24.59 -19.28
CA ALA A 105 -21.24 24.76 -18.90
C ALA A 105 -21.10 25.16 -17.43
N SER A 106 -20.42 24.31 -16.66
CA SER A 106 -20.05 24.55 -15.26
C SER A 106 -18.96 25.61 -15.13
N LYS A 107 -18.09 25.74 -16.13
CA LYS A 107 -17.04 26.77 -16.22
C LYS A 107 -16.69 27.01 -17.68
N LEU A 108 -16.31 28.23 -18.02
CA LEU A 108 -15.81 28.60 -19.34
C LEU A 108 -14.72 29.65 -19.15
N GLU A 109 -13.56 29.42 -19.74
CA GLU A 109 -12.41 30.31 -19.70
C GLU A 109 -11.80 30.45 -21.10
N LEU A 110 -11.20 31.59 -21.37
CA LEU A 110 -10.62 31.93 -22.68
C LEU A 110 -9.12 32.14 -22.54
N TYR A 111 -8.37 31.65 -23.53
CA TYR A 111 -6.91 31.70 -23.60
C TYR A 111 -6.47 32.19 -24.97
N SER A 112 -5.31 32.81 -25.03
CA SER A 112 -4.67 33.25 -26.26
C SER A 112 -4.26 32.06 -27.13
N GLY A 113 -4.21 32.25 -28.45
CA GLY A 113 -3.83 31.18 -29.38
C GLY A 113 -2.43 30.60 -29.13
N ASP A 114 -1.50 31.41 -28.59
CA ASP A 114 -0.13 30.98 -28.29
C ASP A 114 0.05 30.39 -26.88
N LEU A 115 -1.00 30.41 -26.05
CA LEU A 115 -1.06 29.87 -24.69
C LEU A 115 0.12 30.26 -23.79
N LYS A 116 0.75 31.42 -24.03
CA LYS A 116 1.90 31.88 -23.22
C LYS A 116 1.54 32.05 -21.75
N GLU A 117 0.30 32.40 -21.45
CA GLU A 117 -0.22 32.48 -20.08
C GLU A 117 -0.27 31.11 -19.39
N VAL A 118 -0.50 30.02 -20.14
CA VAL A 118 -0.49 28.65 -19.61
C VAL A 118 0.94 28.25 -19.30
N LEU A 119 1.90 28.51 -20.19
CA LEU A 119 3.32 28.22 -19.97
C LEU A 119 3.92 28.95 -18.76
N ARG A 120 3.37 30.10 -18.38
CA ARG A 120 3.84 30.93 -17.27
C ARG A 120 2.97 30.81 -16.02
N ALA A 121 1.92 29.99 -16.07
CA ALA A 121 1.01 29.83 -14.96
C ALA A 121 1.65 28.99 -13.84
N ASN A 122 1.29 29.30 -12.60
CA ASN A 122 1.52 28.40 -11.49
C ASN A 122 0.57 27.20 -11.62
N TYR A 123 1.08 26.03 -12.01
CA TYR A 123 0.25 24.85 -12.27
C TYR A 123 -0.52 24.31 -11.07
N ARG A 124 -0.05 24.61 -9.85
CA ARG A 124 -0.77 24.29 -8.63
C ARG A 124 -2.11 25.05 -8.52
N GLU A 125 -2.15 26.31 -8.94
CA GLU A 125 -3.38 27.12 -8.95
C GLU A 125 -4.16 26.98 -10.25
N PHE A 126 -3.46 26.78 -11.36
CA PHE A 126 -4.04 26.68 -12.69
C PHE A 126 -4.74 25.33 -12.94
N GLY A 127 -4.23 24.26 -12.32
CA GLY A 127 -4.69 22.89 -12.46
C GLY A 127 -3.90 22.14 -13.54
N TYR A 128 -3.19 21.08 -13.13
CA TYR A 128 -2.32 20.28 -14.00
C TYR A 128 -3.06 19.63 -15.19
N ALA A 129 -4.23 19.03 -14.95
CA ALA A 129 -5.01 18.39 -16.02
C ALA A 129 -5.47 19.38 -17.10
N LYS A 130 -5.79 20.62 -16.68
CA LYS A 130 -6.18 21.71 -17.58
C LYS A 130 -4.98 22.26 -18.35
N ALA A 131 -3.83 22.43 -17.69
CA ALA A 131 -2.59 22.81 -18.36
C ALA A 131 -2.21 21.79 -19.43
N ALA A 132 -2.18 20.50 -19.09
CA ALA A 132 -1.86 19.42 -20.01
C ALA A 132 -2.77 19.43 -21.25
N GLN A 133 -4.09 19.56 -21.07
CA GLN A 133 -5.05 19.58 -22.17
C GLN A 133 -4.91 20.80 -23.08
N LEU A 134 -4.61 21.98 -22.50
CA LEU A 134 -4.35 23.18 -23.28
C LEU A 134 -3.02 23.07 -24.03
N MET A 135 -1.98 22.49 -23.43
CA MET A 135 -0.69 22.27 -24.09
C MET A 135 -0.79 21.24 -25.23
N GLU A 136 -1.59 20.17 -25.06
CA GLU A 136 -1.90 19.21 -26.13
C GLU A 136 -2.57 19.89 -27.33
N ALA A 137 -3.31 20.98 -27.10
CA ALA A 137 -3.94 21.77 -28.16
C ALA A 137 -2.95 22.44 -29.12
N GLN A 138 -1.67 22.57 -28.74
CA GLN A 138 -0.62 23.07 -29.64
C GLN A 138 0.03 21.99 -30.51
N SER A 139 -0.30 20.72 -30.30
CA SER A 139 0.26 19.62 -31.10
C SER A 139 -0.33 19.56 -32.51
N ASP A 140 0.47 19.09 -33.48
CA ASP A 140 0.12 19.02 -34.90
C ASP A 140 -1.06 18.07 -35.21
N ASP A 141 -1.46 17.22 -34.26
CA ASP A 141 -2.43 16.13 -34.44
C ASP A 141 -3.90 16.59 -34.42
N GLY A 142 -4.14 17.86 -34.10
CA GLY A 142 -5.45 18.49 -34.21
C GLY A 142 -6.39 18.15 -33.06
N VAL A 143 -7.18 19.16 -32.67
CA VAL A 143 -8.38 19.05 -31.84
C VAL A 143 -8.19 18.25 -30.51
N PRO A 144 -8.02 18.94 -29.38
CA PRO A 144 -7.90 18.30 -28.07
C PRO A 144 -9.04 17.32 -27.78
N LEU A 145 -8.66 16.16 -27.24
CA LEU A 145 -9.61 15.13 -26.83
C LEU A 145 -10.34 15.56 -25.56
N VAL A 146 -11.61 15.16 -25.46
CA VAL A 146 -12.38 15.32 -24.22
C VAL A 146 -11.81 14.39 -23.15
N GLN A 147 -11.56 14.94 -21.96
CA GLN A 147 -11.10 14.18 -20.80
C GLN A 147 -11.98 14.44 -19.58
N SER A 148 -11.94 13.53 -18.62
CA SER A 148 -12.53 13.73 -17.30
C SER A 148 -11.48 14.26 -16.33
N VAL A 149 -11.91 15.22 -15.51
CA VAL A 149 -11.14 15.78 -14.40
C VAL A 149 -11.91 15.50 -13.11
N SER A 150 -11.19 15.08 -12.07
CA SER A 150 -11.72 14.83 -10.73
C SER A 150 -11.34 15.99 -9.81
N TYR A 151 -12.30 16.50 -9.03
CA TYR A 151 -12.08 17.54 -8.03
C TYR A 151 -12.14 17.01 -6.58
N GLY A 152 -12.12 15.68 -6.41
CA GLY A 152 -12.30 15.01 -5.12
C GLY A 152 -13.79 14.86 -4.72
N ASN A 153 -14.06 14.10 -3.66
CA ASN A 153 -15.43 13.83 -3.15
C ASN A 153 -16.44 13.28 -4.17
N GLY A 154 -15.96 12.66 -5.26
CA GLY A 154 -16.81 12.19 -6.36
C GLY A 154 -17.29 13.29 -7.32
N ASP A 155 -16.88 14.56 -7.14
CA ASP A 155 -17.14 15.62 -8.12
C ASP A 155 -16.25 15.40 -9.35
N ARG A 156 -16.89 14.95 -10.43
CA ARG A 156 -16.25 14.65 -11.70
C ARG A 156 -16.84 15.53 -12.78
N ARG A 157 -15.97 16.09 -13.61
CA ARG A 157 -16.35 16.98 -14.71
C ARG A 157 -15.72 16.51 -16.01
N LEU A 158 -16.34 16.88 -17.12
CA LEU A 158 -15.79 16.75 -18.45
C LEU A 158 -15.13 18.07 -18.82
N SER A 159 -13.91 18.02 -19.34
CA SER A 159 -13.20 19.21 -19.83
C SER A 159 -12.99 19.10 -21.33
N LEU A 160 -13.24 20.20 -22.03
CA LEU A 160 -13.11 20.33 -23.48
C LEU A 160 -12.32 21.59 -23.81
N VAL A 161 -11.49 21.52 -24.84
CA VAL A 161 -10.80 22.68 -25.42
C VAL A 161 -11.28 22.85 -26.86
N ILE A 162 -11.78 24.04 -27.18
CA ILE A 162 -12.32 24.38 -28.50
C ILE A 162 -11.50 25.53 -29.09
N PRO A 163 -10.96 25.40 -30.32
CA PRO A 163 -10.27 26.49 -31.00
C PRO A 163 -11.27 27.56 -31.44
N LEU A 164 -10.88 28.82 -31.30
CA LEU A 164 -11.58 29.99 -31.79
C LEU A 164 -10.79 30.59 -32.96
N GLY A 165 -11.44 30.72 -34.12
CA GLY A 165 -10.82 31.13 -35.37
C GLY A 165 -10.77 29.99 -36.40
N SER A 166 -9.95 30.16 -37.44
CA SER A 166 -9.78 29.12 -38.46
C SER A 166 -8.94 27.96 -37.94
N VAL A 167 -9.23 26.72 -38.38
CA VAL A 167 -8.49 25.52 -37.98
C VAL A 167 -6.99 25.61 -38.31
N GLN A 168 -6.61 26.42 -39.29
CA GLN A 168 -5.22 26.64 -39.71
C GLN A 168 -4.50 27.77 -38.94
N GLN A 169 -5.25 28.62 -38.25
CA GLN A 169 -4.70 29.74 -37.47
C GLN A 169 -5.63 30.02 -36.28
N VAL A 170 -5.40 29.28 -35.19
CA VAL A 170 -6.15 29.42 -33.95
C VAL A 170 -5.77 30.73 -33.28
N GLN A 171 -6.74 31.61 -33.06
CA GLN A 171 -6.53 32.94 -32.48
C GLN A 171 -6.72 32.94 -30.96
N ALA A 172 -7.59 32.06 -30.46
CA ALA A 172 -7.84 31.85 -29.05
C ALA A 172 -8.34 30.43 -28.78
N TRP A 173 -8.27 29.98 -27.54
CA TRP A 173 -8.79 28.70 -27.08
C TRP A 173 -9.86 28.92 -26.01
N ALA A 174 -10.99 28.24 -26.15
CA ALA A 174 -12.00 28.17 -25.11
C ALA A 174 -11.85 26.85 -24.35
N TRP A 175 -11.60 26.92 -23.04
CA TRP A 175 -11.64 25.76 -22.15
C TRP A 175 -12.99 25.74 -21.43
N ILE A 176 -13.72 24.63 -21.55
CA ILE A 176 -15.09 24.49 -21.03
C ILE A 176 -15.16 23.26 -20.13
N GLU A 177 -15.80 23.43 -18.97
CA GLU A 177 -16.19 22.32 -18.10
C GLU A 177 -17.68 22.02 -18.22
N LEU A 178 -18.02 20.75 -18.37
CA LEU A 178 -19.38 20.23 -18.35
C LEU A 178 -19.57 19.24 -17.18
N PRO A 179 -20.79 19.08 -16.64
CA PRO A 179 -21.10 18.01 -15.71
C PRO A 179 -20.84 16.63 -16.32
N PHE A 180 -20.26 15.70 -15.53
CA PHE A 180 -20.04 14.32 -15.96
C PHE A 180 -21.31 13.46 -15.91
N ALA A 181 -22.27 13.83 -15.05
CA ALA A 181 -23.48 13.05 -14.78
C ALA A 181 -24.29 12.64 -16.04
N PRO A 182 -24.50 13.51 -17.07
CA PRO A 182 -25.21 13.09 -18.28
C PRO A 182 -24.51 11.98 -19.06
N LEU A 183 -23.17 11.98 -19.08
CA LEU A 183 -22.39 10.93 -19.75
C LEU A 183 -22.45 9.63 -18.95
N GLN A 184 -22.36 9.72 -17.63
CA GLN A 184 -22.52 8.58 -16.71
C GLN A 184 -23.90 7.93 -16.85
N GLN A 185 -24.98 8.72 -16.81
CA GLN A 185 -26.34 8.20 -16.96
C GLN A 185 -26.54 7.49 -18.30
N ARG A 186 -25.93 8.02 -19.37
CA ARG A 186 -25.99 7.38 -20.67
C ARG A 186 -25.24 6.05 -20.68
N PHE A 187 -24.06 6.00 -20.09
CA PHE A 187 -23.28 4.78 -19.94
C PHE A 187 -24.05 3.71 -19.15
N GLU A 188 -24.63 4.09 -18.01
CA GLU A 188 -25.40 3.21 -17.13
C GLU A 188 -26.75 2.76 -17.72
N SER A 189 -27.25 3.45 -18.76
CA SER A 189 -28.46 3.03 -19.47
C SER A 189 -28.26 1.82 -20.39
N ILE A 190 -27.01 1.47 -20.69
CA ILE A 190 -26.68 0.35 -21.59
C ILE A 190 -26.57 -0.93 -20.76
N SER A 191 -27.47 -1.88 -21.03
CA SER A 191 -27.46 -3.17 -20.37
C SER A 191 -26.14 -3.91 -20.67
N PRO A 192 -25.42 -4.40 -19.64
CA PRO A 192 -24.15 -5.10 -19.81
C PRO A 192 -24.35 -6.59 -20.17
N ALA A 193 -25.57 -7.00 -20.51
CA ALA A 193 -25.93 -8.34 -20.98
C ALA A 193 -25.37 -9.49 -20.10
N GLY A 194 -25.48 -9.35 -18.77
CA GLY A 194 -25.01 -10.35 -17.80
C GLY A 194 -23.52 -10.25 -17.45
N GLY A 195 -22.73 -9.47 -18.20
CA GLY A 195 -21.35 -9.12 -17.87
C GLY A 195 -21.23 -7.80 -17.12
N ARG A 196 -20.13 -7.09 -17.36
CA ARG A 196 -19.83 -5.75 -16.82
C ARG A 196 -19.31 -4.85 -17.94
N LEU A 197 -19.70 -3.59 -17.95
CA LEU A 197 -19.06 -2.55 -18.75
C LEU A 197 -18.28 -1.63 -17.82
N VAL A 198 -17.10 -1.22 -18.23
CA VAL A 198 -16.27 -0.26 -17.49
C VAL A 198 -15.85 0.86 -18.41
N LEU A 199 -16.22 2.09 -18.07
CA LEU A 199 -15.72 3.30 -18.73
C LEU A 199 -14.40 3.68 -18.07
N ARG A 200 -13.33 3.81 -18.85
CA ARG A 200 -12.00 4.19 -18.40
C ARG A 200 -11.51 5.43 -19.14
N GLN A 201 -10.51 6.10 -18.56
CA GLN A 201 -9.75 7.18 -19.17
C GLN A 201 -8.27 6.83 -19.16
N GLY A 202 -7.58 7.03 -20.27
CA GLY A 202 -6.15 6.71 -20.44
C GLY A 202 -5.92 5.63 -21.50
N ASP A 203 -4.66 5.35 -21.77
CA ASP A 203 -4.23 4.36 -22.74
C ASP A 203 -4.13 2.95 -22.12
N ASP A 204 -3.78 1.96 -22.96
CA ASP A 204 -3.60 0.57 -22.52
C ASP A 204 -2.41 0.40 -21.54
N GLY A 205 -1.55 1.43 -21.39
CA GLY A 205 -0.41 1.47 -20.47
C GLY A 205 -0.79 1.89 -19.04
N GLY A 206 -1.90 2.62 -18.87
CA GLY A 206 -2.68 2.56 -17.65
C GLY A 206 -3.81 3.58 -17.59
N SER A 207 -4.96 3.08 -17.15
CA SER A 207 -6.24 3.75 -17.30
C SER A 207 -6.97 3.89 -15.97
N THR A 208 -7.52 5.06 -15.68
CA THR A 208 -8.37 5.30 -14.51
C THR A 208 -9.78 4.85 -14.79
N GLN A 209 -10.37 4.02 -13.93
CA GLN A 209 -11.77 3.66 -14.02
C GLN A 209 -12.64 4.88 -13.66
N LEU A 210 -13.53 5.27 -14.58
CA LEU A 210 -14.47 6.38 -14.38
C LEU A 210 -15.79 5.88 -13.80
N VAL A 211 -16.40 4.88 -14.44
CA VAL A 211 -17.71 4.30 -14.07
C VAL A 211 -17.71 2.81 -14.41
N SER A 212 -18.41 2.00 -13.62
CA SER A 212 -18.66 0.58 -13.93
C SER A 212 -20.13 0.25 -13.80
N HIS A 213 -20.67 -0.52 -14.74
CA HIS A 213 -22.07 -0.94 -14.77
C HIS A 213 -22.17 -2.45 -15.06
N GLY A 214 -22.84 -3.22 -14.20
CA GLY A 214 -23.04 -4.67 -14.36
C GLY A 214 -22.49 -5.54 -13.23
N ALA A 215 -22.27 -6.82 -13.52
CA ALA A 215 -21.93 -7.83 -12.51
C ALA A 215 -20.52 -7.65 -11.93
N GLY A 216 -20.41 -7.53 -10.61
CA GLY A 216 -19.13 -7.35 -9.91
C GLY A 216 -18.15 -8.54 -10.04
N SER A 217 -18.66 -9.72 -10.34
CA SER A 217 -17.88 -10.96 -10.53
C SER A 217 -17.25 -11.09 -11.93
N ALA A 218 -17.65 -10.26 -12.89
CA ALA A 218 -17.12 -10.31 -14.25
C ALA A 218 -15.74 -9.65 -14.32
N GLN A 219 -14.77 -10.34 -14.93
CA GLN A 219 -13.40 -9.83 -15.07
C GLN A 219 -13.30 -8.93 -16.30
N ALA A 220 -12.92 -7.67 -16.09
CA ALA A 220 -12.74 -6.70 -17.16
C ALA A 220 -11.52 -7.06 -18.02
N GLU A 221 -11.67 -7.00 -19.33
CA GLU A 221 -10.59 -7.18 -20.28
C GLU A 221 -9.50 -6.11 -20.14
N ALA A 222 -8.31 -6.42 -20.67
CA ALA A 222 -7.19 -5.49 -20.67
C ALA A 222 -7.46 -4.30 -21.62
N THR A 223 -7.88 -4.60 -22.85
CA THR A 223 -8.08 -3.62 -23.93
C THR A 223 -9.52 -3.14 -24.01
N GLY A 224 -9.71 -1.83 -24.11
CA GLY A 224 -11.02 -1.20 -24.29
C GLY A 224 -11.32 -0.81 -25.74
N LYS A 225 -12.60 -0.63 -26.06
CA LYS A 225 -13.02 0.03 -27.31
C LYS A 225 -12.91 1.55 -27.12
N PRO A 226 -12.11 2.28 -27.92
CA PRO A 226 -11.97 3.73 -27.77
C PRO A 226 -13.28 4.45 -28.10
N VAL A 227 -13.56 5.51 -27.35
CA VAL A 227 -14.68 6.42 -27.56
C VAL A 227 -14.18 7.61 -28.38
N ALA A 228 -14.61 7.69 -29.64
CA ALA A 228 -14.13 8.70 -30.57
C ALA A 228 -14.33 10.14 -30.02
N GLY A 229 -13.30 10.97 -30.18
CA GLY A 229 -13.29 12.36 -29.69
C GLY A 229 -12.97 12.52 -28.20
N SER A 230 -12.52 11.46 -27.52
CA SER A 230 -12.14 11.50 -26.11
C SER A 230 -10.96 10.59 -25.79
N VAL A 231 -10.37 10.77 -24.60
CA VAL A 231 -9.40 9.85 -24.01
C VAL A 231 -10.05 8.64 -23.34
N PHE A 232 -11.35 8.40 -23.60
CA PHE A 232 -12.11 7.34 -22.96
C PHE A 232 -12.07 6.03 -23.75
N SER A 233 -12.16 4.92 -23.03
CA SER A 233 -12.39 3.60 -23.60
C SER A 233 -13.44 2.84 -22.80
N VAL A 234 -14.24 2.02 -23.48
CA VAL A 234 -15.20 1.12 -22.83
C VAL A 234 -14.65 -0.30 -22.85
N VAL A 235 -14.58 -0.92 -21.68
CA VAL A 235 -14.04 -2.27 -21.49
C VAL A 235 -15.18 -3.23 -21.17
N ALA A 236 -15.16 -4.40 -21.80
CA ALA A 236 -16.07 -5.50 -21.51
C ALA A 236 -15.52 -6.32 -20.35
N GLY A 237 -16.40 -6.72 -19.44
CA GLY A 237 -16.14 -7.67 -18.37
C GLY A 237 -16.97 -8.91 -18.62
N LEU A 238 -16.28 -10.00 -18.91
CA LEU A 238 -16.92 -11.24 -19.34
C LEU A 238 -17.43 -12.03 -18.12
N PRO A 239 -18.65 -12.59 -18.17
CA PRO A 239 -19.14 -13.49 -17.14
C PRO A 239 -18.32 -14.78 -17.15
N GLY A 240 -17.83 -15.21 -15.99
CA GLY A 240 -17.02 -16.44 -15.90
C GLY A 240 -17.88 -17.68 -15.69
N ALA A 241 -17.73 -18.69 -16.55
CA ALA A 241 -18.25 -20.04 -16.32
C ALA A 241 -17.15 -20.97 -15.78
N PHE A 242 -17.53 -21.90 -14.89
CA PHE A 242 -16.60 -22.90 -14.36
C PHE A 242 -16.39 -24.02 -15.40
N ILE A 243 -15.41 -23.82 -16.29
CA ILE A 243 -15.09 -24.73 -17.39
C ILE A 243 -13.74 -25.41 -17.11
N ILE A 244 -13.74 -26.74 -17.07
CA ILE A 244 -12.58 -27.62 -16.86
C ILE A 244 -12.04 -28.16 -18.20
N LEU A 245 -12.92 -28.37 -19.19
CA LEU A 245 -12.51 -28.84 -20.52
C LEU A 245 -11.79 -27.73 -21.31
N PRO A 246 -10.92 -28.08 -22.28
CA PRO A 246 -10.43 -27.09 -23.25
C PRO A 246 -11.63 -26.38 -23.89
N ARG A 247 -11.56 -25.04 -24.02
CA ARG A 247 -12.62 -24.17 -24.55
C ARG A 247 -12.84 -24.40 -26.06
N SER A 248 -13.31 -25.59 -26.40
CA SER A 248 -13.63 -26.04 -27.74
C SER A 248 -14.90 -26.87 -27.67
N SER A 249 -15.99 -26.30 -28.18
CA SER A 249 -17.30 -26.97 -28.25
C SER A 249 -17.23 -28.29 -29.05
N LEU A 250 -16.41 -28.32 -30.11
CA LEU A 250 -16.18 -29.52 -30.92
C LEU A 250 -15.49 -30.63 -30.11
N LEU A 251 -14.42 -30.30 -29.39
CA LEU A 251 -13.68 -31.28 -28.58
C LEU A 251 -14.54 -31.79 -27.42
N GLY A 252 -15.26 -30.91 -26.73
CA GLY A 252 -16.18 -31.27 -25.66
C GLY A 252 -17.29 -32.22 -26.14
N ALA A 253 -17.88 -31.93 -27.31
CA ALA A 253 -18.89 -32.79 -27.93
C ALA A 253 -18.33 -34.18 -28.28
N LEU A 254 -17.11 -34.24 -28.85
CA LEU A 254 -16.45 -35.51 -29.16
C LEU A 254 -16.14 -36.33 -27.89
N LEU A 255 -15.61 -35.68 -26.85
CA LEU A 255 -15.34 -36.33 -25.57
C LEU A 255 -16.61 -36.86 -24.91
N SER A 256 -17.70 -36.08 -24.94
CA SER A 256 -19.02 -36.49 -24.45
C SER A 256 -19.51 -37.74 -25.19
N LEU A 257 -19.47 -37.75 -26.52
CA LEU A 257 -19.92 -38.88 -27.34
C LEU A 257 -19.08 -40.15 -27.10
N LEU A 258 -17.75 -40.01 -26.99
CA LEU A 258 -16.84 -41.13 -26.77
C LEU A 258 -17.03 -41.76 -25.38
N THR A 259 -17.18 -40.93 -24.34
CA THR A 259 -17.33 -41.39 -22.96
C THR A 259 -18.73 -41.94 -22.69
N LEU A 260 -19.79 -41.30 -23.19
CA LEU A 260 -21.15 -41.85 -23.14
C LEU A 260 -21.23 -43.18 -23.90
N GLY A 261 -20.69 -43.23 -25.12
CA GLY A 261 -20.66 -44.45 -25.94
C GLY A 261 -19.89 -45.60 -25.28
N GLY A 262 -18.71 -45.31 -24.72
CA GLY A 262 -17.92 -46.28 -23.96
C GLY A 262 -18.61 -46.76 -22.68
N GLY A 263 -19.30 -45.87 -21.96
CA GLY A 263 -20.07 -46.19 -20.76
C GLY A 263 -21.25 -47.12 -21.05
N VAL A 264 -22.06 -46.81 -22.06
CA VAL A 264 -23.16 -47.67 -22.52
C VAL A 264 -22.63 -49.04 -22.96
N TYR A 265 -21.52 -49.07 -23.70
CA TYR A 265 -20.91 -50.31 -24.18
C TYR A 265 -20.44 -51.23 -23.03
N LEU A 266 -19.79 -50.68 -21.99
CA LEU A 266 -19.35 -51.44 -20.82
C LEU A 266 -20.52 -51.97 -19.97
N LEU A 267 -21.58 -51.17 -19.81
CA LEU A 267 -22.78 -51.60 -19.07
C LEU A 267 -23.56 -52.67 -19.84
N TRP A 268 -23.61 -52.59 -21.17
CA TRP A 268 -24.20 -53.62 -22.02
C TRP A 268 -23.43 -54.95 -21.94
N LEU A 269 -22.09 -54.91 -21.96
CA LEU A 269 -21.23 -56.07 -21.73
C LEU A 269 -21.47 -56.74 -20.36
N ARG A 270 -21.76 -55.93 -19.34
CA ARG A 270 -22.10 -56.41 -17.99
C ARG A 270 -23.46 -57.09 -17.93
N LEU A 271 -24.49 -56.47 -18.48
CA LEU A 271 -25.87 -57.01 -18.48
C LEU A 271 -25.95 -58.36 -19.19
N ARG A 272 -25.11 -58.58 -20.20
CA ARG A 272 -24.94 -59.89 -20.84
C ARG A 272 -24.34 -60.97 -19.92
N ARG A 273 -23.52 -60.60 -18.94
CA ARG A 273 -22.86 -61.53 -18.00
C ARG A 273 -23.67 -61.78 -16.72
N ALA A 274 -24.53 -60.86 -16.31
CA ALA A 274 -25.25 -60.90 -15.03
C ALA A 274 -26.54 -61.76 -15.00
N ARG A 275 -26.83 -62.56 -16.04
CA ARG A 275 -28.01 -63.46 -16.12
C ARG A 275 -27.80 -64.84 -15.48
N GLY A 276 -26.72 -65.08 -14.74
CA GLY A 276 -26.47 -66.32 -14.02
C GLY A 276 -26.44 -66.11 -12.51
N PHE A 277 -27.31 -66.84 -11.79
CA PHE A 277 -27.34 -67.07 -10.33
C PHE A 277 -28.11 -66.09 -9.41
N GLU A 278 -29.36 -66.47 -9.09
CA GLU A 278 -30.09 -66.31 -7.81
C GLU A 278 -29.40 -67.14 -6.68
N SER A 279 -29.66 -67.06 -5.37
CA SER A 279 -30.28 -66.16 -4.36
C SER A 279 -29.98 -66.83 -2.99
N GLU A 280 -29.86 -66.09 -1.87
CA GLU A 280 -30.53 -66.38 -0.59
C GLU A 280 -30.06 -65.46 0.57
N SER A 281 -31.03 -65.15 1.43
CA SER A 281 -31.12 -64.30 2.64
C SER A 281 -30.19 -64.75 3.80
N TRP A 282 -30.04 -64.15 4.99
CA TRP A 282 -30.97 -63.64 6.03
C TRP A 282 -30.24 -62.65 6.99
N GLU A 283 -31.06 -61.95 7.81
CA GLU A 283 -30.87 -60.77 8.68
C GLU A 283 -30.11 -60.94 10.03
N SER A 284 -29.52 -59.80 10.51
CA SER A 284 -29.42 -59.13 11.87
C SER A 284 -29.34 -59.94 13.21
N PRO A 285 -29.06 -59.36 14.42
CA PRO A 285 -28.81 -57.96 14.86
C PRO A 285 -27.71 -57.72 15.96
N LEU A 286 -27.60 -56.45 16.41
CA LEU A 286 -26.75 -55.77 17.45
C LEU A 286 -26.78 -56.37 18.88
N PRO A 287 -25.83 -56.03 19.81
CA PRO A 287 -26.04 -54.91 20.76
C PRO A 287 -24.77 -54.21 21.33
N THR A 288 -25.03 -53.20 22.18
CA THR A 288 -24.22 -52.08 22.69
C THR A 288 -23.87 -52.23 24.19
N GLN A 289 -23.10 -51.26 24.73
CA GLN A 289 -22.95 -50.83 26.16
C GLN A 289 -21.81 -51.51 26.97
N THR A 290 -21.12 -50.94 27.99
CA THR A 290 -21.20 -49.68 28.78
C THR A 290 -19.94 -49.50 29.68
N GLU A 291 -19.63 -48.24 30.02
CA GLU A 291 -19.20 -47.60 31.30
C GLU A 291 -18.03 -48.05 32.23
N THR A 292 -17.11 -47.08 32.50
CA THR A 292 -16.50 -46.50 33.76
C THR A 292 -16.19 -47.35 35.01
N PRO A 293 -15.27 -47.01 35.98
CA PRO A 293 -15.11 -45.68 36.65
C PRO A 293 -13.71 -45.29 37.23
N MET A 294 -13.61 -44.11 37.89
CA MET A 294 -12.47 -43.59 38.72
C MET A 294 -12.50 -44.05 40.20
N PRO A 295 -11.44 -43.80 41.00
CA PRO A 295 -11.51 -42.86 42.17
C PRO A 295 -10.19 -42.04 42.41
N SER A 296 -10.20 -40.73 42.74
CA SER A 296 -10.20 -40.04 44.08
C SER A 296 -9.05 -40.43 45.04
N ALA A 297 -8.41 -39.57 45.87
CA ALA A 297 -8.70 -38.23 46.42
C ALA A 297 -7.42 -37.53 46.97
N GLU A 298 -7.56 -36.22 47.25
CA GLU A 298 -6.74 -35.17 47.93
C GLU A 298 -6.31 -35.49 49.41
N PRO A 299 -6.00 -34.58 50.38
CA PRO A 299 -5.73 -33.10 50.46
C PRO A 299 -4.49 -32.76 51.37
N VAL A 300 -4.06 -31.53 51.77
CA VAL A 300 -4.64 -30.53 52.71
C VAL A 300 -3.68 -29.31 52.90
N ALA A 301 -4.24 -28.08 52.84
CA ALA A 301 -4.05 -26.82 53.65
C ALA A 301 -2.65 -26.34 54.17
N ALA A 302 -2.38 -25.08 54.55
CA ALA A 302 -3.19 -23.90 54.91
C ALA A 302 -2.34 -22.59 54.87
N LEU A 303 -3.00 -21.43 54.72
CA LEU A 303 -2.54 -20.04 55.03
C LEU A 303 -2.52 -19.80 56.58
N PRO A 304 -2.37 -18.59 57.23
CA PRO A 304 -2.38 -17.17 56.76
C PRO A 304 -1.62 -16.07 57.64
N ARG A 305 -1.80 -14.77 57.28
CA ARG A 305 -1.83 -13.48 58.08
C ARG A 305 -0.52 -12.78 58.55
N THR A 306 -0.36 -11.45 58.78
CA THR A 306 -0.88 -10.11 58.35
C THR A 306 -0.18 -8.96 59.16
N LYS A 307 0.23 -7.81 58.54
CA LYS A 307 0.24 -6.33 58.93
C LYS A 307 0.77 -5.81 60.33
N PRO A 308 0.97 -4.48 60.66
CA PRO A 308 1.11 -3.16 59.91
C PRO A 308 2.13 -2.05 60.46
N MET A 309 2.38 -0.97 59.66
CA MET A 309 2.78 0.52 59.78
C MET A 309 3.13 1.26 61.14
N PRO A 310 3.64 2.56 61.28
CA PRO A 310 3.88 3.75 60.38
C PRO A 310 5.13 4.73 60.72
N PRO A 311 5.18 6.12 60.57
CA PRO A 311 6.18 6.94 59.80
C PRO A 311 6.94 8.10 60.58
N PRO A 312 7.69 9.05 59.93
CA PRO A 312 7.36 10.52 59.97
C PRO A 312 7.84 11.43 58.76
N VAL A 313 7.04 12.40 58.25
CA VAL A 313 6.94 13.91 58.39
C VAL A 313 7.92 14.81 57.58
N ALA A 314 7.35 15.84 56.91
CA ALA A 314 7.98 16.86 56.01
C ALA A 314 7.64 18.34 56.42
N THR A 315 8.21 19.37 55.75
CA THR A 315 7.65 20.76 55.61
C THR A 315 8.28 21.52 54.40
N PRO A 316 7.66 22.60 53.84
CA PRO A 316 7.36 22.69 52.39
C PRO A 316 8.02 23.87 51.62
N ALA A 317 8.13 23.70 50.30
CA ALA A 317 8.48 24.72 49.31
C ALA A 317 7.23 25.44 48.74
N ALA A 318 7.47 26.61 48.13
CA ALA A 318 6.50 27.54 47.55
C ALA A 318 5.57 26.92 46.47
N PRO A 319 4.40 27.53 46.17
CA PRO A 319 3.39 26.89 45.34
C PRO A 319 3.82 26.84 43.87
N ALA A 320 3.85 25.62 43.32
CA ALA A 320 4.03 25.33 41.91
C ALA A 320 2.80 25.75 41.09
N PRO A 321 2.99 26.16 39.82
CA PRO A 321 1.90 26.37 38.88
C PRO A 321 1.07 25.09 38.69
N PRO A 322 -0.19 25.18 38.23
CA PRO A 322 -1.07 24.02 38.11
C PRO A 322 -0.42 22.93 37.25
N ALA A 323 -0.46 21.68 37.74
CA ALA A 323 0.16 20.53 37.09
C ALA A 323 -0.43 20.33 35.70
N ILE A 324 0.42 20.48 34.68
CA ILE A 324 0.05 20.22 33.28
C ILE A 324 -0.12 18.71 33.13
N LYS A 325 -1.36 18.27 32.93
CA LYS A 325 -1.67 16.85 32.77
C LYS A 325 -1.34 16.41 31.35
N VAL A 326 -0.25 15.68 31.18
CA VAL A 326 0.14 15.07 29.91
C VAL A 326 -0.67 13.80 29.68
N ASP A 327 -1.21 13.63 28.46
CA ASP A 327 -1.96 12.44 28.08
C ASP A 327 -1.00 11.25 27.86
N ALA A 328 -1.17 10.14 28.58
CA ALA A 328 -0.32 8.97 28.43
C ALA A 328 -0.38 8.35 27.03
N SER A 329 -1.48 8.52 26.31
CA SER A 329 -1.70 7.91 24.99
C SER A 329 -0.75 8.44 23.90
N ILE A 330 -0.14 9.63 24.09
CA ILE A 330 0.81 10.15 23.11
C ILE A 330 2.17 9.44 23.15
N PHE A 331 2.48 8.71 24.23
CA PHE A 331 3.70 7.92 24.37
C PHE A 331 3.46 6.55 23.76
N ARG A 332 3.81 6.40 22.47
CA ARG A 332 3.57 5.20 21.68
C ARG A 332 4.71 4.20 21.82
N ALA A 333 4.71 3.14 21.01
CA ALA A 333 5.75 2.11 21.07
C ALA A 333 7.12 2.58 20.56
N TYR A 334 7.19 3.51 19.60
CA TYR A 334 8.47 3.88 18.94
C TYR A 334 8.78 5.37 18.96
N ASP A 335 7.79 6.19 19.29
CA ASP A 335 7.85 7.63 19.27
C ASP A 335 6.83 8.24 20.23
N VAL A 336 6.86 9.57 20.33
CA VAL A 336 5.79 10.35 20.95
C VAL A 336 4.98 11.00 19.84
N ARG A 337 3.66 10.80 19.79
CA ARG A 337 2.78 11.29 18.71
C ARG A 337 1.45 11.81 19.26
N GLY A 338 1.06 13.01 18.87
CA GLY A 338 -0.20 13.60 19.28
C GLY A 338 -0.79 14.57 18.28
N VAL A 339 -1.99 15.06 18.57
CA VAL A 339 -2.69 16.06 17.77
C VAL A 339 -2.47 17.42 18.40
N VAL A 340 -1.95 18.35 17.63
CA VAL A 340 -1.61 19.71 18.07
C VAL A 340 -2.87 20.44 18.52
N GLY A 341 -2.80 21.08 19.68
CA GLY A 341 -3.94 21.78 20.30
C GLY A 341 -4.94 20.86 21.01
N LYS A 342 -4.78 19.54 20.94
CA LYS A 342 -5.60 18.56 21.69
C LYS A 342 -4.77 17.82 22.74
N THR A 343 -3.83 16.99 22.27
CA THR A 343 -2.98 16.15 23.13
C THR A 343 -1.52 16.57 23.10
N LEU A 344 -1.12 17.41 22.14
CA LEU A 344 0.24 17.92 21.99
C LEU A 344 0.23 19.46 21.90
N ASN A 345 1.13 20.11 22.64
CA ASN A 345 1.34 21.55 22.64
C ASN A 345 2.78 21.89 23.12
N ALA A 346 3.12 23.18 23.16
CA ALA A 346 4.43 23.66 23.60
C ALA A 346 4.81 23.21 25.02
N ASP A 347 3.86 23.21 25.96
CA ASP A 347 4.14 22.79 27.34
C ASP A 347 4.47 21.31 27.45
N VAL A 348 3.73 20.47 26.72
CA VAL A 348 4.04 19.03 26.61
C VAL A 348 5.42 18.83 25.99
N ALA A 349 5.76 19.56 24.93
CA ALA A 349 7.08 19.48 24.30
C ALA A 349 8.21 19.91 25.25
N ARG A 350 7.98 20.94 26.07
CA ARG A 350 8.95 21.40 27.08
C ARG A 350 9.16 20.37 28.19
N LEU A 351 8.09 19.78 28.71
CA LEU A 351 8.18 18.70 29.72
C LEU A 351 8.88 17.46 29.14
N LEU A 352 8.61 17.12 27.89
CA LEU A 352 9.31 16.05 27.19
C LEU A 352 10.80 16.36 27.07
N GLY A 353 11.17 17.60 26.71
CA GLY A 353 12.56 18.05 26.65
C GLY A 353 13.27 17.91 27.99
N GLN A 354 12.63 18.32 29.09
CA GLN A 354 13.18 18.14 30.44
C GLN A 354 13.37 16.66 30.80
N SER A 355 12.40 15.81 30.43
CA SER A 355 12.45 14.36 30.69
C SER A 355 13.60 13.69 29.94
N ILE A 356 13.76 14.01 28.64
CA ILE A 356 14.89 13.53 27.82
C ILE A 356 16.21 14.04 28.40
N GLY A 357 16.28 15.32 28.77
CA GLY A 357 17.50 15.88 29.34
C GLY A 357 17.88 15.29 30.69
N THR A 358 16.89 14.93 31.52
CA THR A 358 17.11 14.20 32.78
C THR A 358 17.73 12.82 32.50
N LEU A 359 17.15 12.06 31.57
CA LEU A 359 17.69 10.76 31.14
C LEU A 359 19.13 10.89 30.59
N MET A 360 19.41 11.94 29.83
CA MET A 360 20.75 12.21 29.32
C MET A 360 21.75 12.51 30.43
N ALA A 361 21.37 13.35 31.39
CA ALA A 361 22.21 13.70 32.53
C ALA A 361 22.58 12.46 33.36
N GLU A 362 21.63 11.54 33.58
CA GLU A 362 21.87 10.25 34.25
C GLU A 362 22.86 9.36 33.51
N LYS A 363 22.87 9.43 32.17
CA LYS A 363 23.80 8.70 31.29
C LYS A 363 25.13 9.45 31.09
N GLY A 364 25.31 10.64 31.69
CA GLY A 364 26.50 11.48 31.49
C GLY A 364 26.61 12.10 30.09
N LEU A 365 25.51 12.18 29.34
CA LEU A 365 25.43 12.77 28.01
C LEU A 365 25.10 14.26 28.14
N ARG A 366 25.73 15.12 27.31
CA ARG A 366 25.68 16.58 27.49
C ARG A 366 25.17 17.38 26.30
N GLU A 367 25.19 16.83 25.10
CA GLU A 367 24.82 17.55 23.88
C GLU A 367 23.82 16.72 23.06
N ILE A 368 22.83 17.38 22.45
CA ILE A 368 21.79 16.75 21.63
C ILE A 368 21.49 17.57 20.38
N VAL A 369 21.24 16.89 19.27
CA VAL A 369 20.74 17.50 18.04
C VAL A 369 19.22 17.61 18.08
N VAL A 370 18.65 18.74 17.65
CA VAL A 370 17.22 18.91 17.44
C VAL A 370 16.99 19.41 16.01
N GLY A 371 16.11 18.74 15.27
CA GLY A 371 15.65 19.21 13.96
C GLY A 371 14.14 18.99 13.83
N ARG A 372 13.52 19.57 12.82
CA ARG A 372 12.07 19.49 12.61
C ARG A 372 11.69 19.29 11.15
N ASP A 373 10.51 18.73 10.90
CA ASP A 373 9.93 18.68 9.57
C ASP A 373 9.27 20.03 9.16
N GLY A 374 8.58 20.00 8.01
CA GLY A 374 7.91 21.15 7.39
C GLY A 374 6.55 21.53 7.98
N ARG A 375 6.10 20.91 9.07
CA ARG A 375 4.77 21.19 9.65
C ARG A 375 4.69 22.56 10.28
N LEU A 376 3.50 23.16 10.22
CA LEU A 376 3.21 24.50 10.74
C LEU A 376 3.50 24.64 12.25
N SER A 377 3.30 23.57 13.03
CA SER A 377 3.57 23.52 14.47
C SER A 377 5.04 23.27 14.82
N GLY A 378 5.87 22.92 13.84
CA GLY A 378 7.27 22.54 14.03
C GLY A 378 8.11 23.60 14.76
N PRO A 379 8.10 24.88 14.35
CA PRO A 379 8.89 25.92 15.01
C PRO A 379 8.59 26.08 16.50
N GLU A 380 7.32 26.07 16.89
CA GLU A 380 6.89 26.23 18.29
C GLU A 380 7.29 25.01 19.14
N LEU A 381 7.01 23.80 18.64
CA LEU A 381 7.29 22.57 19.37
C LEU A 381 8.79 22.32 19.53
N ALA A 382 9.60 22.59 18.49
CA ALA A 382 11.05 22.44 18.55
C ALA A 382 11.68 23.46 19.53
N ALA A 383 11.22 24.71 19.53
CA ALA A 383 11.68 25.73 20.46
C ALA A 383 11.38 25.33 21.92
N ALA A 384 10.14 24.89 22.20
CA ALA A 384 9.75 24.47 23.53
C ALA A 384 10.50 23.20 24.01
N LEU A 385 10.72 22.23 23.11
CA LEU A 385 11.56 21.07 23.38
C LEU A 385 13.00 21.49 23.75
N ALA A 386 13.60 22.40 22.98
CA ALA A 386 14.94 22.91 23.24
C ALA A 386 15.04 23.66 24.58
N GLU A 387 14.03 24.44 24.94
CA GLU A 387 13.93 25.07 26.28
C GLU A 387 13.96 24.01 27.39
N GLY A 388 13.19 22.93 27.24
CA GLY A 388 13.14 21.84 28.20
C GLY A 388 14.48 21.12 28.36
N LEU A 389 15.13 20.78 27.25
CA LEU A 389 16.45 20.14 27.23
C LEU A 389 17.51 21.01 27.94
N ARG A 390 17.51 22.32 27.67
CA ARG A 390 18.46 23.27 28.28
C ARG A 390 18.21 23.47 29.76
N ALA A 391 16.95 23.46 30.20
CA ALA A 391 16.59 23.51 31.61
C ALA A 391 17.11 22.28 32.38
N ALA A 392 17.22 21.12 31.71
CA ALA A 392 17.87 19.93 32.27
C ALA A 392 19.41 19.95 32.16
N GLY A 393 20.00 21.03 31.63
CA GLY A 393 21.45 21.21 31.53
C GLY A 393 22.09 20.63 30.26
N ILE A 394 21.29 20.27 29.26
CA ILE A 394 21.78 19.72 28.00
C ILE A 394 21.99 20.83 26.96
N ASP A 395 23.16 20.82 26.33
CA ASP A 395 23.50 21.68 25.20
C ASP A 395 22.74 21.23 23.94
N VAL A 396 22.09 22.17 23.26
CA VAL A 396 21.26 21.88 22.07
C VAL A 396 21.92 22.39 20.79
N ILE A 397 22.03 21.50 19.82
CA ILE A 397 22.37 21.81 18.43
C ILE A 397 21.08 21.82 17.62
N ASP A 398 20.59 23.00 17.28
CA ASP A 398 19.42 23.17 16.42
C ASP A 398 19.85 23.14 14.95
N VAL A 399 19.42 22.14 14.21
CA VAL A 399 19.70 21.97 12.77
C VAL A 399 18.56 22.48 11.88
N GLY A 400 17.55 23.13 12.47
CA GLY A 400 16.47 23.76 11.72
C GLY A 400 15.50 22.76 11.08
N ALA A 401 14.96 23.16 9.92
CA ALA A 401 13.99 22.37 9.17
C ALA A 401 14.72 21.40 8.23
N VAL A 402 14.74 20.11 8.57
CA VAL A 402 15.46 19.09 7.82
C VAL A 402 14.72 17.75 7.87
N PRO A 403 14.92 16.85 6.89
CA PRO A 403 14.45 15.47 6.98
C PRO A 403 14.93 14.77 8.25
N THR A 404 14.13 13.84 8.77
CA THR A 404 14.48 12.98 9.90
C THR A 404 15.86 12.31 9.75
N PRO A 405 16.24 11.72 8.59
CA PRO A 405 17.57 11.14 8.44
C PRO A 405 18.72 12.16 8.58
N VAL A 406 18.49 13.44 8.28
CA VAL A 406 19.50 14.49 8.45
C VAL A 406 19.73 14.78 9.94
N VAL A 407 18.70 14.67 10.78
CA VAL A 407 18.86 14.73 12.25
C VAL A 407 19.73 13.58 12.75
N TYR A 408 19.50 12.35 12.24
CA TYR A 408 20.31 11.20 12.61
C TYR A 408 21.75 11.32 12.11
N TYR A 409 21.94 11.79 10.87
CA TYR A 409 23.25 12.10 10.32
C TYR A 409 23.99 13.13 11.18
N ALA A 410 23.33 14.22 11.56
CA ALA A 410 23.92 15.25 12.41
C ALA A 410 24.33 14.70 13.79
N ALA A 411 23.51 13.85 14.40
CA ALA A 411 23.86 13.20 15.68
C ALA A 411 25.11 12.32 15.56
N PHE A 412 25.33 11.69 14.39
CA PHE A 412 26.56 10.97 14.08
C PHE A 412 27.74 11.92 13.78
N ARG A 413 27.53 12.92 12.91
CA ARG A 413 28.52 13.89 12.43
C ARG A 413 29.13 14.74 13.55
N PHE A 414 28.32 15.09 14.55
CA PHE A 414 28.76 15.81 15.75
C PHE A 414 29.15 14.88 16.90
N ASN A 415 29.06 13.55 16.71
CA ASN A 415 29.40 12.53 17.70
C ASN A 415 28.68 12.72 19.04
N THR A 416 27.43 13.21 18.99
CA THR A 416 26.60 13.38 20.20
C THR A 416 25.96 12.05 20.61
N GLY A 417 25.68 11.18 19.63
CA GLY A 417 24.85 10.00 19.80
C GLY A 417 23.40 10.33 20.22
N CYS A 418 23.02 11.60 20.23
CA CYS A 418 21.72 12.06 20.72
C CYS A 418 21.06 12.97 19.69
N GLY A 419 19.79 12.71 19.38
CA GLY A 419 19.02 13.48 18.42
C GLY A 419 17.52 13.39 18.65
N VAL A 420 16.79 14.47 18.41
CA VAL A 420 15.32 14.48 18.36
C VAL A 420 14.86 15.09 17.05
N ALA A 421 14.11 14.33 16.26
CA ALA A 421 13.37 14.86 15.12
C ALA A 421 11.94 15.20 15.56
N VAL A 422 11.57 16.47 15.48
CA VAL A 422 10.21 16.97 15.71
C VAL A 422 9.43 16.84 14.41
N THR A 423 8.59 15.82 14.33
CA THR A 423 7.92 15.47 13.08
C THR A 423 6.60 14.78 13.34
N GLY A 424 5.63 14.95 12.44
CA GLY A 424 4.40 14.14 12.34
C GLY A 424 4.49 12.96 11.36
N SER A 425 5.66 12.71 10.74
CA SER A 425 5.88 11.75 9.66
C SER A 425 4.83 11.91 8.54
N HIS A 426 4.15 10.82 8.17
CA HIS A 426 3.12 10.76 7.13
C HIS A 426 1.69 11.09 7.63
N ASN A 427 1.49 11.45 8.92
CA ASN A 427 0.16 11.74 9.47
C ASN A 427 -0.45 13.05 8.91
N PRO A 428 -1.77 13.29 9.07
CA PRO A 428 -2.40 14.54 8.64
C PRO A 428 -1.76 15.82 9.25
N PRO A 429 -1.97 17.02 8.69
CA PRO A 429 -1.30 18.26 9.09
C PRO A 429 -1.37 18.62 10.59
N ASP A 430 -2.47 18.25 11.26
CA ASP A 430 -2.72 18.54 12.68
C ASP A 430 -1.95 17.62 13.65
N TYR A 431 -1.29 16.58 13.15
CA TYR A 431 -0.41 15.72 13.93
C TYR A 431 1.02 16.27 14.00
N ASN A 432 1.69 16.04 15.13
CA ASN A 432 3.13 16.17 15.26
C ASN A 432 3.65 15.17 16.33
N GLY A 433 4.95 15.13 16.55
CA GLY A 433 5.57 14.13 17.41
C GLY A 433 7.09 14.25 17.49
N PHE A 434 7.71 13.24 18.11
CA PHE A 434 9.14 13.22 18.42
C PHE A 434 9.72 11.82 18.21
N LYS A 435 10.69 11.70 17.31
CA LYS A 435 11.55 10.51 17.16
C LYS A 435 12.84 10.76 17.93
N ILE A 436 13.16 9.90 18.90
CA ILE A 436 14.16 10.20 19.94
C ILE A 436 15.31 9.19 19.91
N VAL A 437 16.54 9.68 19.86
CA VAL A 437 17.78 8.91 19.99
C VAL A 437 18.58 9.46 21.18
N VAL A 438 19.01 8.59 22.09
CA VAL A 438 19.83 8.96 23.26
C VAL A 438 20.97 7.96 23.40
N GLY A 439 22.22 8.44 23.41
CA GLY A 439 23.41 7.58 23.61
C GLY A 439 23.59 6.53 22.51
N GLY A 440 23.18 6.85 21.29
CA GLY A 440 23.20 5.96 20.13
C GLY A 440 22.02 5.01 20.06
N GLU A 441 21.12 4.99 21.05
CA GLU A 441 19.94 4.12 21.10
C GLU A 441 18.68 4.88 20.68
N THR A 442 17.95 4.38 19.68
CA THR A 442 16.60 4.90 19.36
C THR A 442 15.63 4.38 20.41
N LEU A 443 14.97 5.30 21.12
CA LEU A 443 14.09 4.92 22.22
C LEU A 443 12.83 4.22 21.70
N SER A 444 12.42 3.16 22.41
CA SER A 444 11.20 2.40 22.13
C SER A 444 10.64 1.76 23.39
N GLU A 445 9.37 1.37 23.33
CA GLU A 445 8.63 0.60 24.33
C GLU A 445 8.82 1.18 25.74
N GLY A 446 9.41 0.41 26.65
CA GLY A 446 9.62 0.80 28.04
C GLY A 446 10.41 2.10 28.20
N ALA A 447 11.33 2.41 27.27
CA ALA A 447 12.12 3.64 27.33
C ALA A 447 11.27 4.89 27.04
N ILE A 448 10.32 4.81 26.10
CA ILE A 448 9.37 5.91 25.85
C ILE A 448 8.40 6.05 27.03
N GLN A 449 7.94 4.94 27.61
CA GLN A 449 7.09 4.98 28.81
C GLN A 449 7.82 5.52 30.04
N ASP A 450 9.14 5.33 30.15
CA ASP A 450 9.97 5.92 31.21
C ASP A 450 9.97 7.45 31.13
N LEU A 451 10.01 8.03 29.92
CA LEU A 451 9.90 9.49 29.75
C LEU A 451 8.58 10.03 30.29
N TYR A 452 7.46 9.34 30.03
CA TYR A 452 6.16 9.69 30.60
C TYR A 452 6.15 9.57 32.12
N ARG A 453 6.69 8.46 32.67
CA ARG A 453 6.74 8.25 34.13
C ARG A 453 7.48 9.38 34.83
N ARG A 454 8.61 9.85 34.29
CA ARG A 454 9.36 10.99 34.83
C ARG A 454 8.54 12.27 34.86
N ILE A 455 7.82 12.55 33.77
CA ILE A 455 6.94 13.73 33.69
C ILE A 455 5.80 13.62 34.70
N ALA A 456 5.13 12.47 34.76
CA ALA A 456 4.02 12.24 35.68
C ALA A 456 4.44 12.24 37.15
N GLY A 457 5.67 11.79 37.44
CA GLY A 457 6.26 11.77 38.78
C GLY A 457 6.90 13.10 39.19
N GLY A 458 7.06 14.06 38.29
CA GLY A 458 7.80 15.30 38.55
C GLY A 458 9.31 15.08 38.73
N GLU A 459 9.84 13.97 38.22
CA GLU A 459 11.25 13.58 38.30
C GLU A 459 12.05 14.24 37.16
N LEU A 460 12.02 15.57 37.12
CA LEU A 460 12.57 16.39 36.03
C LEU A 460 13.68 17.31 36.52
N ALA A 461 14.87 17.18 35.92
CA ALA A 461 15.94 18.15 36.07
C ALA A 461 15.52 19.49 35.44
N SER A 462 15.71 20.60 36.17
CA SER A 462 15.23 21.92 35.76
C SER A 462 16.12 23.10 36.20
N ASP A 463 17.23 22.83 36.89
CA ASP A 463 18.19 23.81 37.39
C ASP A 463 19.42 23.99 36.47
N GLY A 464 19.46 23.28 35.35
CA GLY A 464 20.51 23.34 34.35
C GLY A 464 20.45 24.59 33.47
N LYS A 465 21.58 24.88 32.80
CA LYS A 465 21.74 26.01 31.89
C LYS A 465 22.46 25.59 30.61
N GLY A 466 21.84 24.67 29.87
CA GLY A 466 22.35 24.24 28.56
C GLY A 466 22.41 25.38 27.55
N SER A 467 23.41 25.35 26.69
CA SER A 467 23.58 26.27 25.57
C SER A 467 22.68 25.90 24.38
N LEU A 468 22.54 26.83 23.43
CA LEU A 468 21.86 26.61 22.15
C LEU A 468 22.77 27.14 21.06
N ARG A 469 23.04 26.32 20.04
CA ARG A 469 23.69 26.76 18.79
C ARG A 469 22.92 26.27 17.59
N GLN A 470 22.85 27.10 16.55
CA GLN A 470 22.23 26.76 15.28
C GLN A 470 23.29 26.38 14.26
N VAL A 471 23.07 25.28 13.52
CA VAL A 471 23.99 24.81 12.49
C VAL A 471 23.22 24.27 11.29
N ASP A 472 23.52 24.76 10.10
CA ASP A 472 23.08 24.14 8.87
C ASP A 472 24.00 22.95 8.54
N VAL A 473 23.42 21.76 8.48
CA VAL A 473 24.11 20.48 8.23
C VAL A 473 23.70 19.85 6.90
N ALA A 474 22.73 20.43 6.20
CA ALA A 474 22.24 19.89 4.93
C ALA A 474 23.36 19.81 3.86
N PRO A 475 24.28 20.79 3.74
CA PRO A 475 25.41 20.68 2.83
C PRO A 475 26.36 19.51 3.15
N ASP A 476 26.73 19.29 4.42
CA ASP A 476 27.57 18.15 4.84
C ASP A 476 26.90 16.80 4.50
N TYR A 477 25.59 16.70 4.73
CA TYR A 477 24.81 15.50 4.40
C TYR A 477 24.81 15.23 2.90
N MET A 478 24.50 16.24 2.08
CA MET A 478 24.49 16.12 0.63
C MET A 478 25.87 15.73 0.09
N GLU A 479 26.93 16.42 0.52
CA GLU A 479 28.30 16.11 0.11
C GLU A 479 28.69 14.67 0.47
N LYS A 480 28.30 14.20 1.66
CA LYS A 480 28.61 12.83 2.10
C LYS A 480 27.95 11.75 1.22
N ILE A 481 26.76 12.02 0.67
CA ILE A 481 26.09 11.12 -0.28
C ILE A 481 26.73 11.22 -1.66
N VAL A 482 26.82 12.43 -2.21
CA VAL A 482 27.29 12.67 -3.59
C VAL A 482 28.75 12.24 -3.80
N SER A 483 29.58 12.31 -2.75
CA SER A 483 30.97 11.83 -2.82
C SER A 483 31.13 10.31 -2.80
N ASP A 484 30.10 9.57 -2.36
CA ASP A 484 30.15 8.10 -2.22
C ASP A 484 29.27 7.37 -3.26
N VAL A 485 28.20 8.00 -3.72
CA VAL A 485 27.17 7.41 -4.58
C VAL A 485 27.06 8.21 -5.87
N LEU A 486 27.31 7.55 -7.02
CA LEU A 486 27.23 8.17 -8.34
C LEU A 486 26.50 7.26 -9.33
N ALA A 487 25.59 7.84 -10.10
CA ALA A 487 24.94 7.15 -11.21
C ALA A 487 25.86 7.11 -12.43
N GLU A 488 26.27 5.91 -12.86
CA GLU A 488 27.17 5.73 -14.01
C GLU A 488 26.56 6.18 -15.35
N ARG A 489 25.23 6.25 -15.41
CA ARG A 489 24.47 6.79 -16.54
C ARG A 489 23.35 7.71 -16.03
N ARG A 490 23.07 8.74 -16.82
CA ARG A 490 22.00 9.70 -16.51
C ARG A 490 20.64 9.03 -16.63
N LEU A 491 19.93 8.93 -15.50
CA LEU A 491 18.54 8.52 -15.42
C LEU A 491 17.64 9.76 -15.29
N LYS A 492 16.50 9.76 -15.97
CA LYS A 492 15.45 10.76 -15.77
C LYS A 492 14.45 10.24 -14.75
N ILE A 493 14.26 10.97 -13.65
CA ILE A 493 13.38 10.56 -12.56
C ILE A 493 12.36 11.64 -12.24
N VAL A 494 11.15 11.21 -11.86
CA VAL A 494 10.18 12.09 -11.21
C VAL A 494 10.33 11.94 -9.70
N VAL A 495 10.45 13.04 -8.98
CA VAL A 495 10.60 13.05 -7.53
C VAL A 495 9.39 13.72 -6.90
N ASP A 496 8.59 12.93 -6.18
CA ASP A 496 7.43 13.37 -5.43
C ASP A 496 7.76 13.51 -3.94
N CYS A 497 7.60 14.71 -3.39
CA CYS A 497 7.82 14.93 -1.95
C CYS A 497 6.51 15.18 -1.18
N GLY A 498 5.34 15.18 -1.83
CA GLY A 498 4.04 15.42 -1.20
C GLY A 498 4.00 16.66 -0.29
N ASN A 499 4.75 17.72 -0.65
CA ASN A 499 4.97 18.94 0.12
C ASN A 499 5.64 18.76 1.49
N GLY A 500 6.21 17.58 1.76
CA GLY A 500 7.00 17.27 2.94
C GLY A 500 8.40 17.90 2.90
N ILE A 501 9.10 17.83 4.03
CA ILE A 501 10.46 18.39 4.17
C ILE A 501 11.52 17.81 3.22
N PRO A 502 11.39 16.60 2.63
CA PRO A 502 12.36 16.12 1.63
C PRO A 502 12.46 17.01 0.40
N GLY A 503 11.45 17.83 0.11
CA GLY A 503 11.45 18.76 -1.02
C GLY A 503 12.62 19.74 -1.05
N GLU A 504 13.14 20.13 0.12
CA GLU A 504 14.31 21.02 0.21
C GLU A 504 15.62 20.34 -0.19
N LEU A 505 15.71 19.01 -0.12
CA LEU A 505 16.99 18.30 -0.17
C LEU A 505 17.04 17.14 -1.18
N ALA A 506 15.99 16.34 -1.27
CA ALA A 506 15.97 15.15 -2.11
C ALA A 506 16.21 15.46 -3.60
N PRO A 507 15.56 16.46 -4.24
CA PRO A 507 15.88 16.80 -5.63
C PRO A 507 17.35 17.16 -5.83
N GLN A 508 17.92 17.99 -4.95
CA GLN A 508 19.32 18.45 -5.03
C GLN A 508 20.31 17.29 -4.86
N VAL A 509 20.06 16.38 -3.91
CA VAL A 509 20.90 15.19 -3.71
C VAL A 509 20.88 14.30 -4.95
N LEU A 510 19.71 14.03 -5.52
CA LEU A 510 19.58 13.12 -6.66
C LEU A 510 20.10 13.73 -7.97
N GLU A 511 20.00 15.05 -8.14
CA GLU A 511 20.73 15.78 -9.20
C GLU A 511 22.24 15.67 -9.00
N GLY A 512 22.72 15.85 -7.77
CA GLY A 512 24.14 15.71 -7.41
C GLY A 512 24.72 14.32 -7.68
N VAL A 513 23.92 13.26 -7.51
CA VAL A 513 24.28 11.87 -7.85
C VAL A 513 24.40 11.67 -9.37
N GLY A 514 23.85 12.57 -10.19
CA GLY A 514 23.98 12.55 -11.66
C GLY A 514 22.68 12.28 -12.42
N CYS A 515 21.52 12.40 -11.78
CA CYS A 515 20.22 12.20 -12.42
C CYS A 515 19.60 13.49 -12.97
N GLU A 516 18.69 13.36 -13.93
CA GLU A 516 17.77 14.43 -14.32
C GLU A 516 16.50 14.32 -13.48
N VAL A 517 16.22 15.34 -12.66
CA VAL A 517 15.09 15.34 -11.75
C VAL A 517 13.95 16.19 -12.31
N VAL A 518 12.75 15.61 -12.33
CA VAL A 518 11.49 16.32 -12.53
C VAL A 518 10.80 16.42 -11.18
N PRO A 519 10.72 17.61 -10.56
CA PRO A 519 10.09 17.77 -9.26
C PRO A 519 8.57 17.68 -9.35
N LEU A 520 7.96 17.00 -8.39
CA LEU A 520 6.53 16.91 -8.17
C LEU A 520 6.26 17.22 -6.69
N TYR A 521 5.50 18.28 -6.42
CA TYR A 521 5.15 18.70 -5.05
C TYR A 521 6.35 18.86 -4.11
N CYS A 522 7.49 19.36 -4.60
CA CYS A 522 8.71 19.56 -3.82
C CYS A 522 8.75 20.86 -3.00
N ASP A 523 7.83 21.79 -3.20
CA ASP A 523 7.74 22.97 -2.33
C ASP A 523 7.23 22.55 -0.94
N VAL A 524 7.98 22.87 0.12
CA VAL A 524 7.57 22.53 1.49
C VAL A 524 6.36 23.35 1.91
N ASP A 525 5.26 22.66 2.20
CA ASP A 525 4.01 23.25 2.64
C ASP A 525 3.33 22.30 3.64
N GLY A 526 3.45 22.62 4.93
CA GLY A 526 2.90 21.84 6.03
C GLY A 526 1.38 21.75 6.09
N THR A 527 0.66 22.35 5.12
CA THR A 527 -0.79 22.13 4.92
C THR A 527 -1.09 20.87 4.10
N PHE A 528 -0.08 20.26 3.44
CA PHE A 528 -0.20 19.12 2.53
C PHE A 528 -1.35 19.29 1.51
N PRO A 529 -1.23 20.31 0.64
CA PRO A 529 -2.31 20.83 -0.20
C PRO A 529 -2.69 19.92 -1.38
N ASN A 530 -1.83 18.96 -1.75
CA ASN A 530 -2.03 18.03 -2.86
C ASN A 530 -2.54 16.69 -2.32
N HIS A 531 -1.71 15.64 -2.34
CA HIS A 531 -1.97 14.41 -1.58
C HIS A 531 -1.18 14.42 -0.26
N HIS A 532 -1.55 13.54 0.68
CA HIS A 532 -0.74 13.32 1.87
C HIS A 532 0.60 12.67 1.49
N PRO A 533 1.71 13.02 2.16
CA PRO A 533 3.02 12.44 1.90
C PRO A 533 3.15 11.07 2.59
N ASP A 534 2.36 10.10 2.12
CA ASP A 534 2.40 8.70 2.52
C ASP A 534 2.54 7.81 1.27
N PRO A 535 3.77 7.47 0.85
CA PRO A 535 4.00 6.66 -0.35
C PRO A 535 3.61 5.18 -0.17
N SER A 536 3.17 4.77 1.02
CA SER A 536 2.67 3.40 1.25
C SER A 536 1.22 3.20 0.82
N ASP A 537 0.45 4.29 0.65
CA ASP A 537 -0.89 4.25 0.08
C ASP A 537 -0.81 4.48 -1.44
N PRO A 538 -1.19 3.49 -2.26
CA PRO A 538 -1.19 3.62 -3.72
C PRO A 538 -1.94 4.84 -4.27
N LYS A 539 -2.95 5.35 -3.55
CA LYS A 539 -3.70 6.55 -3.96
C LYS A 539 -2.82 7.81 -4.00
N ASN A 540 -1.81 7.89 -3.14
CA ASN A 540 -0.88 9.01 -3.09
C ASN A 540 0.20 8.92 -4.17
N LEU A 541 0.23 7.84 -4.97
CA LEU A 541 1.18 7.66 -6.07
C LEU A 541 0.56 7.89 -7.45
N GLU A 542 -0.73 8.22 -7.52
CA GLU A 542 -1.45 8.39 -8.81
C GLU A 542 -0.85 9.52 -9.65
N ASP A 543 -0.53 10.66 -9.04
CA ASP A 543 0.11 11.78 -9.72
C ASP A 543 1.55 11.47 -10.15
N LEU A 544 2.31 10.75 -9.30
CA LEU A 544 3.64 10.26 -9.66
C LEU A 544 3.60 9.33 -10.87
N ILE A 545 2.68 8.36 -10.88
CA ILE A 545 2.48 7.44 -12.03
C ILE A 545 2.17 8.22 -13.30
N LEU A 546 1.29 9.22 -13.21
CA LEU A 546 0.93 10.06 -14.35
C LEU A 546 2.13 10.87 -14.85
N ALA A 547 2.87 11.52 -13.94
CA ALA A 547 4.02 12.35 -14.25
C ALA A 547 5.16 11.54 -14.89
N VAL A 548 5.42 10.32 -14.40
CA VAL A 548 6.43 9.42 -14.98
C VAL A 548 6.10 9.13 -16.44
N ARG A 549 4.84 8.79 -16.74
CA ARG A 549 4.39 8.51 -18.11
C ARG A 549 4.44 9.74 -19.01
N GLN A 550 3.94 10.88 -18.53
CA GLN A 550 3.87 12.12 -19.31
C GLN A 550 5.25 12.69 -19.64
N THR A 551 6.20 12.57 -18.72
CA THR A 551 7.55 13.12 -18.91
C THR A 551 8.53 12.14 -19.56
N GLY A 552 8.11 10.89 -19.76
CA GLY A 552 8.96 9.81 -20.26
C GLY A 552 10.12 9.49 -19.33
N ALA A 553 9.94 9.66 -18.01
CA ALA A 553 10.95 9.33 -17.02
C ALA A 553 11.20 7.81 -16.93
N ASP A 554 12.41 7.43 -16.53
CA ASP A 554 12.82 6.04 -16.35
C ASP A 554 12.13 5.39 -15.13
N LEU A 555 11.86 6.18 -14.09
CA LEU A 555 11.16 5.81 -12.88
C LEU A 555 10.67 7.03 -12.08
N GLY A 556 9.76 6.78 -11.15
CA GLY A 556 9.29 7.74 -10.16
C GLY A 556 9.72 7.34 -8.75
N MET A 557 9.99 8.34 -7.91
CA MET A 557 10.36 8.18 -6.51
C MET A 557 9.47 9.08 -5.65
N ALA A 558 8.87 8.53 -4.60
CA ALA A 558 8.06 9.26 -3.65
C ALA A 558 8.65 9.18 -2.24
N PHE A 559 8.68 10.30 -1.53
CA PHE A 559 9.12 10.38 -0.14
C PHE A 559 7.93 10.61 0.79
N ASP A 560 8.02 10.12 2.02
CA ASP A 560 7.06 10.48 3.05
C ASP A 560 7.37 11.84 3.69
N GLY A 561 6.47 12.32 4.56
CA GLY A 561 6.49 13.71 5.03
C GLY A 561 7.78 14.15 5.71
N ASP A 562 8.55 13.22 6.28
CA ASP A 562 9.83 13.47 6.96
C ASP A 562 11.06 12.79 6.33
N GLY A 563 10.89 12.08 5.21
CA GLY A 563 11.98 11.63 4.34
C GLY A 563 12.70 10.35 4.77
N ASP A 564 12.17 9.60 5.73
CA ASP A 564 12.78 8.33 6.15
C ASP A 564 12.21 7.11 5.39
N ARG A 565 11.23 7.33 4.51
CA ARG A 565 10.66 6.29 3.62
C ARG A 565 10.82 6.62 2.14
N LEU A 566 10.89 5.55 1.35
CA LEU A 566 10.94 5.60 -0.11
C LEU A 566 9.85 4.71 -0.74
N GLY A 567 9.04 5.30 -1.62
CA GLY A 567 8.20 4.61 -2.59
C GLY A 567 8.77 4.72 -4.00
N VAL A 568 8.56 3.69 -4.84
CA VAL A 568 9.12 3.63 -6.20
C VAL A 568 8.05 3.18 -7.19
N VAL A 569 8.02 3.84 -8.34
CA VAL A 569 7.13 3.54 -9.46
C VAL A 569 7.95 3.34 -10.73
N THR A 570 7.70 2.29 -11.50
CA THR A 570 8.39 2.04 -12.78
C THR A 570 7.88 2.97 -13.89
N ARG A 571 8.56 3.00 -15.03
CA ARG A 571 8.12 3.71 -16.24
C ARG A 571 6.68 3.37 -16.67
N SER A 572 6.28 2.10 -16.57
CA SER A 572 4.91 1.66 -16.88
C SER A 572 3.88 2.04 -15.81
N GLY A 573 4.30 2.57 -14.65
CA GLY A 573 3.42 2.89 -13.54
C GLY A 573 3.22 1.75 -12.54
N GLU A 574 4.02 0.69 -12.60
CA GLU A 574 3.99 -0.37 -11.58
C GLU A 574 4.62 0.14 -10.28
N ILE A 575 3.92 -0.01 -9.15
CA ILE A 575 4.47 0.25 -7.82
C ILE A 575 5.43 -0.89 -7.45
N VAL A 576 6.69 -0.56 -7.20
CA VAL A 576 7.70 -1.50 -6.70
C VAL A 576 7.73 -1.42 -5.18
N TYR A 577 7.10 -2.40 -4.54
CA TYR A 577 7.00 -2.43 -3.09
C TYR A 577 8.36 -2.60 -2.38
N PRO A 578 8.49 -2.11 -1.13
CA PRO A 578 9.77 -2.07 -0.43
C PRO A 578 10.47 -3.41 -0.23
N ASP A 579 9.73 -4.50 -0.06
CA ASP A 579 10.30 -5.85 0.04
C ASP A 579 11.01 -6.29 -1.24
N ARG A 580 10.51 -5.90 -2.42
CA ARG A 580 11.20 -6.13 -3.70
C ARG A 580 12.40 -5.20 -3.88
N LEU A 581 12.31 -3.93 -3.48
CA LEU A 581 13.48 -3.04 -3.46
C LEU A 581 14.59 -3.61 -2.57
N LEU A 582 14.22 -4.16 -1.42
CA LEU A 582 15.15 -4.80 -0.49
C LEU A 582 15.85 -6.02 -1.10
N MET A 583 15.23 -6.73 -2.05
CA MET A 583 15.91 -7.81 -2.79
C MET A 583 17.09 -7.25 -3.61
N LEU A 584 16.92 -6.12 -4.30
CA LEU A 584 18.01 -5.48 -5.04
C LEU A 584 19.11 -4.97 -4.11
N PHE A 585 18.72 -4.25 -3.05
CA PHE A 585 19.67 -3.74 -2.07
C PHE A 585 20.46 -4.86 -1.40
N ALA A 586 19.80 -5.96 -1.03
CA ALA A 586 20.46 -7.11 -0.42
C ALA A 586 21.48 -7.74 -1.36
N ARG A 587 21.13 -7.96 -2.64
CA ARG A 587 22.07 -8.52 -3.62
C ARG A 587 23.28 -7.62 -3.85
N ASP A 588 23.07 -6.31 -3.93
CA ASP A 588 24.13 -5.32 -4.06
C ASP A 588 25.07 -5.33 -2.84
N VAL A 589 24.52 -5.20 -1.64
CA VAL A 589 25.30 -5.21 -0.38
C VAL A 589 26.06 -6.53 -0.21
N LEU A 590 25.40 -7.67 -0.43
CA LEU A 590 26.01 -9.00 -0.25
C LEU A 590 27.11 -9.31 -1.28
N SER A 591 27.08 -8.66 -2.45
CA SER A 591 28.19 -8.77 -3.42
C SER A 591 29.52 -8.26 -2.84
N ARG A 592 29.48 -7.33 -1.89
CA ARG A 592 30.63 -6.74 -1.20
C ARG A 592 30.77 -7.19 0.25
N GLN A 593 29.69 -7.66 0.87
CA GLN A 593 29.65 -8.18 2.25
C GLN A 593 29.09 -9.62 2.30
N PRO A 594 29.82 -10.63 1.77
CA PRO A 594 29.34 -12.01 1.81
C PRO A 594 29.08 -12.50 3.23
N GLY A 595 27.97 -13.22 3.44
CA GLY A 595 27.58 -13.76 4.75
C GLY A 595 26.92 -12.74 5.69
N ALA A 596 26.78 -11.46 5.30
CA ALA A 596 26.17 -10.45 6.14
C ALA A 596 24.69 -10.77 6.45
N THR A 597 24.25 -10.33 7.64
CA THR A 597 22.85 -10.41 8.04
C THR A 597 22.04 -9.32 7.37
N ILE A 598 20.91 -9.70 6.77
CA ILE A 598 19.92 -8.79 6.18
C ILE A 598 18.61 -8.93 6.95
N ILE A 599 18.16 -7.84 7.57
CA ILE A 599 16.95 -7.84 8.41
C ILE A 599 15.74 -7.37 7.59
N TYR A 600 14.59 -8.01 7.78
CA TYR A 600 13.33 -7.57 7.20
C TYR A 600 12.15 -7.84 8.14
N ASP A 601 11.07 -7.07 8.02
CA ASP A 601 9.93 -7.21 8.93
C ASP A 601 8.98 -8.35 8.53
N VAL A 602 8.11 -8.74 9.47
CA VAL A 602 7.11 -9.80 9.28
C VAL A 602 6.13 -9.53 8.13
N LYS A 603 6.04 -8.31 7.60
CA LYS A 603 5.20 -8.01 6.45
C LYS A 603 5.86 -8.35 5.12
N CYS A 604 7.18 -8.55 5.04
CA CYS A 604 7.86 -8.77 3.76
C CYS A 604 7.58 -10.15 3.12
N SER A 605 7.71 -10.20 1.80
CA SER A 605 7.53 -11.42 0.99
C SER A 605 8.46 -12.57 1.36
N ASN A 606 7.97 -13.81 1.21
CA ASN A 606 8.77 -15.04 1.35
C ASN A 606 9.93 -15.11 0.35
N HIS A 607 9.81 -14.47 -0.82
CA HIS A 607 10.89 -14.42 -1.82
C HIS A 607 12.13 -13.72 -1.30
N LEU A 608 11.99 -12.80 -0.35
CA LEU A 608 13.14 -12.05 0.16
C LEU A 608 14.14 -12.98 0.87
N LYS A 609 13.63 -13.98 1.60
CA LYS A 609 14.46 -14.99 2.27
C LYS A 609 15.32 -15.77 1.27
N SER A 610 14.72 -16.25 0.18
CA SER A 610 15.45 -17.00 -0.86
C SER A 610 16.44 -16.09 -1.58
N GLN A 611 16.07 -14.85 -1.92
CA GLN A 611 16.98 -13.90 -2.55
C GLN A 611 18.22 -13.59 -1.70
N ILE A 612 18.06 -13.46 -0.38
CA ILE A 612 19.19 -13.23 0.54
C ILE A 612 20.09 -14.46 0.60
N LEU A 613 19.53 -15.66 0.73
CA LEU A 613 20.30 -16.92 0.78
C LEU A 613 21.04 -17.18 -0.53
N ASP A 614 20.39 -16.98 -1.67
CA ASP A 614 20.96 -17.16 -3.01
C ASP A 614 22.12 -16.17 -3.26
N ALA A 615 22.06 -14.98 -2.66
CA ALA A 615 23.13 -14.00 -2.68
C ALA A 615 24.23 -14.24 -1.63
N GLY A 616 24.15 -15.34 -0.87
CA GLY A 616 25.15 -15.72 0.14
C GLY A 616 25.05 -14.97 1.47
N GLY A 617 23.88 -14.39 1.78
CA GLY A 617 23.62 -13.69 3.04
C GLY A 617 22.84 -14.51 4.06
N SER A 618 22.61 -13.90 5.23
CA SER A 618 21.82 -14.48 6.34
C SER A 618 20.51 -13.71 6.54
N PRO A 619 19.35 -14.27 6.15
CA PRO A 619 18.07 -13.59 6.32
C PRO A 619 17.60 -13.61 7.79
N LEU A 620 17.17 -12.46 8.31
CA LEU A 620 16.62 -12.34 9.65
C LEU A 620 15.26 -11.61 9.63
N MET A 621 14.17 -12.37 9.74
CA MET A 621 12.85 -11.79 9.93
C MET A 621 12.72 -11.22 11.35
N TRP A 622 12.19 -10.01 11.47
CA TRP A 622 12.03 -9.31 12.75
C TRP A 622 10.71 -8.55 12.88
N ARG A 623 10.49 -7.94 14.04
CA ARG A 623 9.30 -7.16 14.39
C ARG A 623 9.24 -5.88 13.55
N THR A 624 8.04 -5.49 13.14
CA THR A 624 7.82 -4.21 12.45
C THR A 624 8.04 -3.06 13.42
N GLY A 625 8.65 -1.97 12.95
CA GLY A 625 8.88 -0.74 13.69
C GLY A 625 10.32 -0.27 13.54
N HIS A 626 10.51 0.91 12.95
CA HIS A 626 11.83 1.44 12.63
C HIS A 626 12.81 1.49 13.81
N SER A 627 12.34 1.82 15.03
CA SER A 627 13.16 1.78 16.25
C SER A 627 13.61 0.35 16.62
N LEU A 628 12.73 -0.65 16.46
CA LEU A 628 13.05 -2.06 16.76
C LEU A 628 14.03 -2.64 15.75
N ILE A 629 13.91 -2.27 14.47
CA ILE A 629 14.84 -2.67 13.41
C ILE A 629 16.22 -2.08 13.69
N LYS A 630 16.33 -0.78 14.01
CA LYS A 630 17.62 -0.16 14.39
C LYS A 630 18.27 -0.83 15.61
N ALA A 631 17.47 -1.18 16.62
CA ALA A 631 17.97 -1.92 17.77
C ALA A 631 18.50 -3.30 17.36
N LYS A 632 17.78 -4.03 16.50
CA LYS A 632 18.18 -5.36 16.04
C LYS A 632 19.40 -5.34 15.13
N MET A 633 19.55 -4.31 14.28
CA MET A 633 20.75 -4.11 13.48
C MET A 633 21.99 -3.94 14.36
N ARG A 634 21.90 -3.17 15.45
CA ARG A 634 23.00 -3.02 16.40
C ARG A 634 23.34 -4.33 17.12
N GLU A 635 22.32 -5.09 17.53
CA GLU A 635 22.51 -6.39 18.20
C GLU A 635 23.20 -7.42 17.29
N THR A 636 22.85 -7.43 16.01
CA THR A 636 23.27 -8.47 15.05
C THR A 636 24.40 -8.03 14.12
N ALA A 637 24.84 -6.77 14.22
CA ALA A 637 25.74 -6.13 13.28
C ALA A 637 25.30 -6.32 11.80
N ALA A 638 23.99 -6.21 11.55
CA ALA A 638 23.44 -6.35 10.21
C ALA A 638 23.89 -5.19 9.30
N GLU A 639 24.22 -5.53 8.06
CA GLU A 639 24.71 -4.55 7.07
C GLU A 639 23.58 -3.80 6.38
N LEU A 640 22.39 -4.39 6.36
CA LEU A 640 21.19 -3.84 5.74
C LEU A 640 19.94 -4.31 6.49
N ALA A 641 18.97 -3.42 6.59
CA ALA A 641 17.60 -3.79 6.92
C ALA A 641 16.60 -3.04 6.04
N GLY A 642 15.37 -3.55 5.96
CA GLY A 642 14.26 -2.77 5.42
C GLY A 642 12.91 -3.28 5.87
N GLU A 643 11.91 -2.42 5.78
CA GLU A 643 10.55 -2.71 6.19
C GLU A 643 9.57 -2.50 5.04
N MET A 644 8.46 -3.22 5.06
CA MET A 644 7.41 -3.07 4.06
C MET A 644 6.77 -1.67 4.04
N SER A 645 6.96 -0.85 5.08
CA SER A 645 6.55 0.55 5.13
C SER A 645 7.45 1.49 4.32
N GLY A 646 8.58 1.04 3.79
CA GLY A 646 9.48 1.84 2.97
C GLY A 646 10.70 2.41 3.72
N HIS A 647 10.89 2.07 5.00
CA HIS A 647 12.13 2.39 5.71
C HIS A 647 13.24 1.44 5.24
N PHE A 648 14.40 1.98 4.88
CA PHE A 648 15.60 1.23 4.52
C PHE A 648 16.80 1.71 5.34
N PHE A 649 17.53 0.77 5.92
CA PHE A 649 18.59 1.02 6.88
C PHE A 649 19.89 0.45 6.34
N PHE A 650 20.72 1.29 5.73
CA PHE A 650 22.03 0.89 5.26
C PHE A 650 23.05 1.10 6.37
N LYS A 651 23.77 0.03 6.75
CA LYS A 651 24.99 0.13 7.55
C LYS A 651 26.23 0.04 6.66
N GLU A 652 26.16 -0.76 5.60
CA GLU A 652 27.18 -0.79 4.56
C GLU A 652 27.30 0.60 3.90
N ARG A 653 28.51 1.18 3.93
CA ARG A 653 28.85 2.54 3.45
C ARG A 653 28.08 3.69 4.12
N TRP A 654 27.29 3.40 5.14
CA TRP A 654 26.43 4.38 5.81
C TRP A 654 26.38 4.14 7.33
N TYR A 655 25.36 4.65 8.01
CA TYR A 655 25.36 4.78 9.47
C TYR A 655 24.39 3.85 10.20
N GLY A 656 23.51 3.16 9.49
CA GLY A 656 22.57 2.16 10.05
C GLY A 656 21.23 2.73 10.50
N PHE A 657 20.92 3.99 10.18
CA PHE A 657 19.59 4.57 10.37
C PHE A 657 18.76 4.53 9.09
N ASP A 658 17.45 4.63 9.24
CA ASP A 658 16.47 4.75 8.15
C ASP A 658 16.64 6.07 7.41
N ASP A 659 16.82 5.99 6.10
CA ASP A 659 17.05 7.15 5.24
C ASP A 659 16.50 6.89 3.83
N GLY A 660 15.34 7.48 3.53
CA GLY A 660 14.68 7.34 2.23
C GLY A 660 15.49 7.99 1.11
N ILE A 661 16.12 9.14 1.38
CA ILE A 661 16.90 9.91 0.40
C ILE A 661 18.17 9.14 0.03
N TYR A 662 18.88 8.60 1.02
CA TYR A 662 20.04 7.73 0.76
C TYR A 662 19.64 6.42 0.07
N ALA A 663 18.51 5.81 0.44
CA ALA A 663 17.99 4.64 -0.25
C ALA A 663 17.67 4.92 -1.73
N ALA A 664 17.14 6.10 -2.05
CA ALA A 664 16.89 6.55 -3.42
C ALA A 664 18.21 6.69 -4.19
N ALA A 665 19.22 7.34 -3.60
CA ALA A 665 20.55 7.46 -4.20
C ALA A 665 21.18 6.08 -4.47
N ARG A 666 21.14 5.15 -3.50
CA ARG A 666 21.65 3.78 -3.65
C ARG A 666 20.89 2.98 -4.70
N LEU A 667 19.58 3.17 -4.81
CA LEU A 667 18.79 2.55 -5.87
C LEU A 667 19.24 3.05 -7.25
N LEU A 668 19.44 4.36 -7.41
CA LEU A 668 19.91 4.94 -8.66
C LEU A 668 21.30 4.45 -9.03
N GLU A 669 22.22 4.33 -8.08
CA GLU A 669 23.55 3.73 -8.29
C GLU A 669 23.43 2.30 -8.85
N ILE A 670 22.60 1.46 -8.25
CA ILE A 670 22.39 0.07 -8.69
C ILE A 670 21.76 0.01 -10.09
N LEU A 671 20.71 0.80 -10.34
CA LEU A 671 19.99 0.80 -11.62
C LEU A 671 20.83 1.41 -12.76
N ALA A 672 21.61 2.44 -12.45
CA ALA A 672 22.49 3.11 -13.40
C ALA A 672 23.71 2.24 -13.75
N GLY A 673 24.27 1.54 -12.76
CA GLY A 673 25.43 0.65 -12.90
C GLY A 673 25.14 -0.74 -13.49
N ASP A 674 23.95 -0.97 -14.07
CA ASP A 674 23.65 -2.24 -14.71
C ASP A 674 24.55 -2.50 -15.94
N LEU A 675 25.46 -3.46 -15.81
CA LEU A 675 26.44 -3.81 -16.85
C LEU A 675 25.81 -4.35 -18.15
N HIS A 676 24.55 -4.74 -18.12
CA HIS A 676 23.81 -5.24 -19.28
C HIS A 676 23.03 -4.15 -20.00
N GLY A 677 23.06 -2.90 -19.51
CA GLY A 677 22.36 -1.77 -20.10
C GLY A 677 20.84 -1.88 -20.02
N ARG A 678 20.32 -2.68 -19.08
CA ARG A 678 18.87 -2.86 -18.89
C ARG A 678 18.23 -1.60 -18.35
N THR A 679 16.98 -1.38 -18.74
CA THR A 679 16.12 -0.36 -18.14
C THR A 679 15.78 -0.72 -16.68
N PRO A 680 15.45 0.27 -15.82
CA PRO A 680 15.00 -0.01 -14.47
C PRO A 680 13.85 -1.02 -14.39
N GLU A 681 12.89 -0.92 -15.31
CA GLU A 681 11.75 -1.82 -15.40
C GLU A 681 12.17 -3.27 -15.71
N GLU A 682 13.10 -3.48 -16.64
CA GLU A 682 13.65 -4.82 -16.93
C GLU A 682 14.40 -5.40 -15.73
N ILE A 683 15.13 -4.57 -14.97
CA ILE A 683 15.82 -5.00 -13.74
C ILE A 683 14.79 -5.44 -12.70
N PHE A 684 13.76 -4.63 -12.43
CA PHE A 684 12.69 -5.00 -11.50
C PHE A 684 11.94 -6.27 -11.95
N ALA A 685 11.75 -6.47 -13.25
CA ALA A 685 11.11 -7.67 -13.79
C ALA A 685 11.91 -8.96 -13.52
N THR A 686 13.21 -8.87 -13.25
CA THR A 686 14.02 -10.05 -12.85
C THR A 686 13.76 -10.50 -11.41
N LEU A 687 13.16 -9.65 -10.58
CA LEU A 687 12.88 -9.97 -9.18
C LEU A 687 11.59 -10.80 -9.09
N PRO A 688 11.59 -11.90 -8.31
CA PRO A 688 10.40 -12.70 -8.12
C PRO A 688 9.23 -11.87 -7.57
N LYS A 689 8.03 -12.24 -7.99
CA LYS A 689 6.76 -11.57 -7.64
C LYS A 689 5.70 -12.63 -7.38
N SER A 690 4.85 -12.36 -6.39
CA SER A 690 3.69 -13.18 -6.03
C SER A 690 2.39 -12.41 -6.23
N VAL A 691 1.26 -13.12 -6.11
CA VAL A 691 -0.03 -12.47 -5.94
C VAL A 691 -0.16 -12.06 -4.48
N SER A 692 -0.27 -10.76 -4.19
CA SER A 692 -0.42 -10.25 -2.83
C SER A 692 -1.57 -9.26 -2.71
N THR A 693 -2.13 -9.15 -1.51
CA THR A 693 -2.99 -8.02 -1.18
C THR A 693 -2.15 -6.77 -0.92
N PRO A 694 -2.73 -5.56 -1.05
CA PRO A 694 -2.21 -4.40 -0.34
C PRO A 694 -2.29 -4.63 1.18
N GLU A 695 -1.80 -3.67 1.95
CA GLU A 695 -2.06 -3.65 3.39
C GLU A 695 -3.57 -3.47 3.63
N LEU A 696 -4.14 -4.36 4.44
CA LEU A 696 -5.54 -4.33 4.84
C LEU A 696 -5.64 -3.91 6.30
N LYS A 697 -6.64 -3.10 6.64
CA LYS A 697 -6.83 -2.55 7.99
C LYS A 697 -8.22 -2.90 8.52
N ILE A 698 -8.27 -3.36 9.77
CA ILE A 698 -9.52 -3.52 10.53
C ILE A 698 -9.48 -2.51 11.67
N GLU A 699 -10.38 -1.52 11.63
CA GLU A 699 -10.49 -0.50 12.66
C GLU A 699 -11.10 -1.07 13.95
N LEU A 700 -10.50 -0.71 15.08
CA LEU A 700 -10.94 -1.07 16.43
C LEU A 700 -10.88 0.18 17.32
N ALA A 701 -11.44 0.09 18.53
CA ALA A 701 -11.23 1.17 19.50
C ALA A 701 -9.78 1.18 20.01
N GLU A 702 -9.36 2.32 20.55
CA GLU A 702 -8.04 2.47 21.18
C GLU A 702 -7.83 1.40 22.27
N GLY A 703 -6.72 0.67 22.17
CA GLY A 703 -6.37 -0.44 23.07
C GLY A 703 -7.01 -1.80 22.73
N GLU A 704 -8.15 -1.86 22.04
CA GLU A 704 -8.83 -3.14 21.76
C GLU A 704 -8.03 -4.04 20.82
N HIS A 705 -7.31 -3.47 19.86
CA HIS A 705 -6.45 -4.18 18.91
C HIS A 705 -5.37 -5.04 19.59
N TYR A 706 -4.80 -4.60 20.72
CA TYR A 706 -3.86 -5.42 21.50
C TYR A 706 -4.56 -6.58 22.20
N GLN A 707 -5.68 -6.32 22.87
CA GLN A 707 -6.47 -7.34 23.57
C GLN A 707 -7.00 -8.40 22.60
N PHE A 708 -7.40 -7.96 21.40
CA PHE A 708 -7.80 -8.86 20.32
C PHE A 708 -6.65 -9.78 19.92
N MET A 709 -5.45 -9.22 19.68
CA MET A 709 -4.29 -10.02 19.28
C MET A 709 -3.85 -11.01 20.36
N ASP A 710 -3.98 -10.67 21.64
CA ASP A 710 -3.68 -11.60 22.74
C ASP A 710 -4.61 -12.82 22.73
N LYS A 711 -5.91 -12.61 22.52
CA LYS A 711 -6.88 -13.70 22.36
C LYS A 711 -6.63 -14.48 21.08
N PHE A 712 -6.37 -13.79 19.97
CA PHE A 712 -6.11 -14.40 18.67
C PHE A 712 -4.90 -15.32 18.70
N ARG A 713 -3.78 -14.89 19.31
CA ARG A 713 -2.58 -15.73 19.47
C ARG A 713 -2.82 -17.02 20.26
N GLN A 714 -3.75 -17.01 21.21
CA GLN A 714 -4.07 -18.18 22.04
C GLN A 714 -5.02 -19.17 21.35
N GLN A 715 -5.81 -18.70 20.38
CA GLN A 715 -6.91 -19.46 19.78
C GLN A 715 -6.66 -19.85 18.31
N ALA A 716 -5.82 -19.09 17.60
CA ALA A 716 -5.65 -19.26 16.17
C ALA A 716 -4.97 -20.60 15.85
N ASP A 717 -5.64 -21.40 15.02
CA ASP A 717 -5.13 -22.66 14.48
C ASP A 717 -5.16 -22.64 12.95
N PHE A 718 -3.98 -22.77 12.34
CA PHE A 718 -3.79 -22.77 10.90
C PHE A 718 -3.36 -24.13 10.34
N GLY A 719 -3.55 -25.21 11.11
CA GLY A 719 -3.23 -26.58 10.70
C GLY A 719 -1.74 -26.73 10.38
N ASP A 720 -1.43 -27.10 9.13
CA ASP A 720 -0.06 -27.40 8.67
C ASP A 720 0.82 -26.15 8.45
N ALA A 721 0.32 -24.94 8.71
CA ALA A 721 1.10 -23.72 8.58
C ALA A 721 2.21 -23.63 9.63
N THR A 722 3.38 -23.12 9.23
CA THR A 722 4.40 -22.72 10.21
C THR A 722 4.03 -21.37 10.79
N LEU A 723 3.84 -21.32 12.12
CA LEU A 723 3.47 -20.09 12.81
C LEU A 723 4.68 -19.30 13.29
N ILE A 724 4.67 -18.00 13.01
CA ILE A 724 5.64 -17.02 13.45
C ILE A 724 4.90 -15.96 14.28
N THR A 725 5.24 -15.84 15.55
CA THR A 725 4.53 -14.98 16.52
C THR A 725 5.37 -13.85 17.10
N ILE A 726 6.50 -13.52 16.45
CA ILE A 726 7.39 -12.43 16.89
C ILE A 726 6.70 -11.07 16.86
N ASP A 727 5.80 -10.84 15.90
CA ASP A 727 4.98 -9.63 15.75
C ASP A 727 3.64 -9.99 15.11
N GLY A 728 2.64 -10.17 15.98
CA GLY A 728 1.31 -10.63 15.57
C GLY A 728 1.23 -12.15 15.46
N VAL A 729 0.55 -12.63 14.42
CA VAL A 729 0.55 -14.04 13.98
C VAL A 729 0.71 -14.06 12.47
N ARG A 730 1.86 -14.55 12.02
CA ARG A 730 2.13 -14.91 10.63
C ARG A 730 2.05 -16.42 10.48
N ALA A 731 1.35 -16.89 9.46
CA ALA A 731 1.20 -18.30 9.13
C ALA A 731 1.74 -18.53 7.71
N ASP A 732 2.78 -19.35 7.61
CA ASP A 732 3.47 -19.66 6.36
C ASP A 732 3.13 -21.10 5.90
N TRP A 733 2.59 -21.22 4.69
CA TRP A 733 2.41 -22.46 3.94
C TRP A 733 3.44 -22.56 2.82
N PRO A 734 3.63 -23.74 2.19
CA PRO A 734 4.53 -23.89 1.05
C PRO A 734 4.21 -23.00 -0.16
N ASP A 735 2.95 -22.61 -0.32
CA ASP A 735 2.39 -21.88 -1.48
C ASP A 735 1.92 -20.45 -1.14
N GLY A 736 2.22 -19.95 0.06
CA GLY A 736 1.87 -18.58 0.47
C GLY A 736 1.89 -18.35 1.98
N TRP A 737 1.59 -17.12 2.40
CA TRP A 737 1.51 -16.73 3.80
C TRP A 737 0.43 -15.70 4.08
N GLY A 738 0.01 -15.62 5.34
CA GLY A 738 -0.85 -14.55 5.85
C GLY A 738 -0.35 -13.99 7.17
N LEU A 739 -0.66 -12.72 7.43
CA LEU A 739 -0.32 -12.03 8.67
C LEU A 739 -1.53 -11.28 9.20
N VAL A 740 -1.68 -11.30 10.52
CA VAL A 740 -2.42 -10.29 11.28
C VAL A 740 -1.58 -9.80 12.45
N ARG A 741 -1.49 -8.48 12.63
CA ARG A 741 -0.81 -7.86 13.76
C ARG A 741 -1.53 -6.61 14.24
N ALA A 742 -1.26 -6.20 15.47
CA ALA A 742 -1.69 -4.92 16.01
C ALA A 742 -0.76 -3.80 15.48
N SER A 743 -1.34 -2.72 14.98
CA SER A 743 -0.60 -1.48 14.70
C SER A 743 -0.14 -0.84 16.02
N ASN A 744 1.04 -0.22 15.99
CA ASN A 744 1.62 0.46 17.17
C ASN A 744 1.35 1.97 17.16
N THR A 745 0.83 2.50 16.05
CA THR A 745 0.61 3.93 15.82
C THR A 745 -0.86 4.30 15.66
N THR A 746 -1.72 3.32 15.35
CA THR A 746 -3.15 3.51 15.10
C THR A 746 -3.95 2.33 15.67
N PRO A 747 -5.20 2.51 16.09
CA PRO A 747 -6.00 1.44 16.70
C PRO A 747 -6.59 0.50 15.65
N VAL A 748 -5.73 -0.17 14.89
CA VAL A 748 -6.12 -1.08 13.81
C VAL A 748 -5.38 -2.40 13.88
N LEU A 749 -6.02 -3.47 13.40
CA LEU A 749 -5.31 -4.67 12.97
C LEU A 749 -4.83 -4.48 11.55
N VAL A 750 -3.57 -4.81 11.30
CA VAL A 750 -2.93 -4.77 9.99
C VAL A 750 -2.81 -6.19 9.46
N LEU A 751 -3.28 -6.42 8.25
CA LEU A 751 -3.24 -7.71 7.58
C LEU A 751 -2.59 -7.61 6.21
N ARG A 752 -1.88 -8.67 5.83
CA ARG A 752 -1.34 -8.84 4.47
C ARG A 752 -1.35 -10.32 4.13
N PHE A 753 -1.67 -10.63 2.88
CA PHE A 753 -1.67 -11.98 2.36
C PHE A 753 -0.87 -12.03 1.06
N GLU A 754 -0.15 -13.12 0.85
CA GLU A 754 0.63 -13.38 -0.35
C GLU A 754 0.58 -14.86 -0.69
N ALA A 755 0.50 -15.19 -1.97
CA ALA A 755 0.56 -16.56 -2.43
C ALA A 755 1.08 -16.67 -3.87
N ASP A 756 1.48 -17.88 -4.26
CA ASP A 756 1.96 -18.18 -5.61
C ASP A 756 0.89 -17.96 -6.68
N ASN A 757 -0.39 -18.08 -6.30
CA ASN A 757 -1.52 -17.91 -7.20
C ASN A 757 -2.80 -17.47 -6.45
N ALA A 758 -3.80 -17.03 -7.21
CA ALA A 758 -5.07 -16.52 -6.67
C ALA A 758 -5.89 -17.56 -5.89
N VAL A 759 -5.76 -18.85 -6.20
CA VAL A 759 -6.48 -19.93 -5.49
C VAL A 759 -5.92 -20.09 -4.09
N ALA A 760 -4.59 -20.18 -3.97
CA ALA A 760 -3.89 -20.25 -2.69
C ALA A 760 -4.13 -18.97 -1.85
N LEU A 761 -4.09 -17.79 -2.47
CA LEU A 761 -4.38 -16.52 -1.79
C LEU A 761 -5.77 -16.52 -1.16
N LYS A 762 -6.79 -16.95 -1.92
CA LYS A 762 -8.17 -17.00 -1.45
C LYS A 762 -8.36 -18.02 -0.31
N ARG A 763 -7.68 -19.17 -0.36
CA ARG A 763 -7.67 -20.16 0.73
C ARG A 763 -7.10 -19.52 2.00
N ILE A 764 -5.92 -18.92 1.92
CA ILE A 764 -5.25 -18.27 3.06
C ILE A 764 -6.14 -17.18 3.67
N GLN A 765 -6.76 -16.35 2.82
CA GLN A 765 -7.74 -15.36 3.27
C GLN A 765 -8.93 -16.01 3.99
N GLN A 766 -9.50 -17.12 3.49
CA GLN A 766 -10.58 -17.81 4.20
C GLN A 766 -10.13 -18.38 5.55
N ASP A 767 -8.92 -18.93 5.62
CA ASP A 767 -8.38 -19.47 6.87
C ASP A 767 -8.23 -18.37 7.91
N PHE A 768 -7.64 -17.22 7.55
CA PHE A 768 -7.56 -16.07 8.45
C PHE A 768 -8.94 -15.52 8.80
N ARG A 769 -9.88 -15.44 7.84
CA ARG A 769 -11.24 -14.98 8.10
C ARG A 769 -11.93 -15.85 9.14
N LYS A 770 -11.81 -17.17 9.01
CA LYS A 770 -12.37 -18.13 9.97
C LYS A 770 -11.80 -17.92 11.37
N GLN A 771 -10.47 -17.79 11.49
CA GLN A 771 -9.83 -17.60 12.80
C GLN A 771 -10.17 -16.24 13.43
N LEU A 772 -10.23 -15.17 12.64
CA LEU A 772 -10.53 -13.82 13.13
C LEU A 772 -11.98 -13.73 13.64
N LEU A 773 -12.94 -14.28 12.89
CA LEU A 773 -14.35 -14.31 13.28
C LEU A 773 -14.64 -15.28 14.44
N ALA A 774 -13.76 -16.25 14.71
CA ALA A 774 -13.86 -17.09 15.89
C ALA A 774 -13.55 -16.33 17.19
N VAL A 775 -12.67 -15.32 17.13
CA VAL A 775 -12.37 -14.44 18.27
C VAL A 775 -13.45 -13.37 18.44
N ASP A 776 -13.88 -12.75 17.34
CA ASP A 776 -14.94 -11.75 17.33
C ASP A 776 -15.76 -11.84 16.04
N SER A 777 -17.00 -12.34 16.16
CA SER A 777 -17.91 -12.52 15.04
C SER A 777 -18.46 -11.21 14.46
N THR A 778 -18.20 -10.06 15.10
CA THR A 778 -18.71 -8.75 14.69
C THR A 778 -17.74 -7.97 13.81
N LEU A 779 -16.51 -8.46 13.60
CA LEU A 779 -15.51 -7.81 12.77
C LEU A 779 -15.98 -7.61 11.33
N LYS A 780 -15.78 -6.41 10.80
CA LYS A 780 -15.99 -6.09 9.39
C LYS A 780 -14.73 -6.43 8.61
N MET A 781 -14.81 -7.47 7.78
CA MET A 781 -13.66 -8.00 7.05
C MET A 781 -13.44 -7.23 5.74
N PRO A 782 -12.23 -6.68 5.49
CA PRO A 782 -11.93 -5.91 4.28
C PRO A 782 -11.47 -6.78 3.09
N PHE A 783 -11.62 -8.10 3.20
CA PHE A 783 -11.25 -9.11 2.20
C PHE A 783 -12.21 -10.28 2.30
#